data_AF-J1JV91-F1
#
_entry.id   AF-J1JV91-F1
#
_cell.length_a   1.000
_cell.length_b   1.000
_cell.length_c   1.000
_cell.angle_alpha   90.00
_cell.angle_beta   90.00
_cell.angle_gamma   90.00
#
_symmetry.space_group_name_H-M   'P 1'
#
loop_
_entity.id
_entity.type
_entity.pdbx_description
1 polymer ?
#
loop_
_entity_poly.entity_id
_entity_poly.type
_entity_poly.pdbx_seq_one_letter_code
_entity_poly.pdbx_strand_id
1 'polypeptide(L)'
;HHVCLCVLSTAVLASLALLTDQNKVYAGLNCKGVANSSGNGSSSDNDKGRIECDGGSNGKGSGGQLSGKRTIDMSGKWGTGGSNRNSDGPAVKVYGRGTNITISSELKITDNGSNSHPAIQVENGGKLTVNNVTMTNMQTGIVVLGPKSSVIVVKGSIGVKNGGGAVIEVGGGGDVTLNRGVKVSGGGDNTGIEVGQGGGTVTLVGTSFTGVQKGIVFKGSKGGASVMGGGATISLENGGTGITMQGSGGASANVMSMTIQGSGGTGAEVKNGTLTVNMVTMTDVKMGMKVTGSGRANVMGGEIKGKGGTGTGVEMSGGTGGMLEVNKVKVEGFATGVKVTSGSLEGLKVMGGMIKGKRVGVEVSGEGILKVNGEATIEVQAGGTGLKVEGNGRASVVGGMIQGSGGVGSVGVDVSTSNTVTLNGGVKVMGFATGLKVTSGELKVMGESTITVETGGTGLMVEGGIASVVGGEIKGKGAGKTGVEMSGTAQVTLNMVKVSGVGRGVYMEKGTLKIERGSITGGGSGYGVYAMGGKVTLDGVTVSKVERGVVMMGKGEMTVTRGEIKEFAKYGVYVGDGVTSASLTGTKIVGGGKGKGIHARGKKVTLSGVEISKVEEGVVMMGTGNLTISGGVIKEFTKYGVYVGIDVTSASLTGTKIVGGGSG
;
A
#
# COMPACT_ATOMS: atom_id res chain seq x y z
N HIS A 1 7.92 8.09 16.97
CA HIS A 1 6.90 8.44 17.97
C HIS A 1 7.35 9.50 18.98
N HIS A 2 8.60 9.54 19.45
CA HIS A 2 9.01 10.50 20.51
C HIS A 2 9.49 11.91 20.09
N VAL A 3 9.79 12.17 18.81
CA VAL A 3 10.35 13.47 18.37
C VAL A 3 9.28 14.46 17.86
N CYS A 4 8.10 13.97 17.44
CA CYS A 4 7.07 14.82 16.81
C CYS A 4 6.12 15.49 17.82
N LEU A 5 5.98 14.94 19.03
CA LEU A 5 5.09 15.50 20.06
C LEU A 5 5.64 16.79 20.69
N CYS A 6 6.97 16.97 20.70
CA CYS A 6 7.61 18.15 21.29
C CYS A 6 7.40 19.43 20.48
N VAL A 7 7.22 19.33 19.15
CA VAL A 7 7.03 20.50 18.27
C VAL A 7 5.62 21.08 18.38
N LEU A 8 4.61 20.23 18.64
CA LEU A 8 3.25 20.68 18.91
C LEU A 8 3.15 21.40 20.26
N SER A 9 3.92 20.99 21.27
CA SER A 9 3.88 21.62 22.60
C SER A 9 4.44 23.04 22.60
N THR A 10 5.53 23.31 21.88
CA THR A 10 6.11 24.67 21.81
C THR A 10 5.26 25.63 20.98
N ALA A 11 4.61 25.17 19.90
CA ALA A 11 3.67 25.98 19.13
C ALA A 11 2.39 26.30 19.93
N VAL A 12 1.86 25.35 20.70
CA VAL A 12 0.68 25.56 21.57
C VAL A 12 1.01 26.45 22.77
N LEU A 13 2.20 26.33 23.37
CA LEU A 13 2.66 27.21 24.46
C LEU A 13 2.94 28.63 23.97
N ALA A 14 3.45 28.82 22.75
CA ALA A 14 3.59 30.15 22.14
C ALA A 14 2.24 30.76 21.74
N SER A 15 1.22 29.94 21.45
CA SER A 15 -0.16 30.41 21.19
C SER A 15 -0.87 30.90 22.45
N LEU A 16 -0.45 30.43 23.63
CA LEU A 16 -1.05 30.78 24.92
C LEU A 16 -0.23 31.84 25.70
N ALA A 17 1.00 32.14 25.27
CA ALA A 17 1.86 33.17 25.85
C ALA A 17 1.98 34.40 24.93
N LEU A 18 0.91 35.19 24.82
CA LEU A 18 0.96 36.55 24.28
C LEU A 18 0.01 37.44 25.04
N LEU A 19 0.37 37.80 26.26
CA LEU A 19 -0.10 39.01 26.91
C LEU A 19 1.12 39.67 27.54
N THR A 20 1.29 40.95 27.20
CA THR A 20 2.31 41.90 27.65
C THR A 20 3.65 41.85 26.91
N ASP A 21 3.74 42.56 25.77
CA ASP A 21 4.90 43.45 25.58
C ASP A 21 4.66 44.61 24.58
N GLN A 22 5.45 45.66 24.78
CA GLN A 22 5.22 47.11 24.57
C GLN A 22 4.89 47.64 23.14
N ASN A 23 4.13 48.74 23.12
CA ASN A 23 3.22 49.18 22.05
C ASN A 23 3.76 50.30 21.12
N LYS A 24 3.54 50.16 19.81
CA LYS A 24 3.63 51.26 18.82
C LYS A 24 2.26 51.60 18.25
N VAL A 25 2.06 52.86 17.89
CA VAL A 25 0.84 53.36 17.25
C VAL A 25 0.92 53.14 15.74
N TYR A 26 -0.18 52.74 15.12
CA TYR A 26 -0.24 52.52 13.68
C TYR A 26 -1.19 53.54 13.03
N ALA A 27 -0.74 54.19 11.97
CA ALA A 27 -1.61 55.06 11.17
C ALA A 27 -2.56 54.22 10.30
N GLY A 28 -3.62 54.88 9.83
CA GLY A 28 -4.63 54.29 8.96
C GLY A 28 -6.08 54.58 9.39
N LEU A 29 -7.03 53.94 8.71
CA LEU A 29 -8.48 54.11 8.87
C LEU A 29 -9.03 53.18 9.95
N ASN A 30 -9.86 53.71 10.86
CA ASN A 30 -10.46 52.94 11.97
C ASN A 30 -9.45 52.14 12.82
N CYS A 31 -8.22 52.65 12.93
CA CYS A 31 -7.08 52.00 13.58
C CYS A 31 -6.52 52.81 14.79
N LYS A 32 -7.38 53.53 15.52
CA LYS A 32 -6.96 54.43 16.63
C LYS A 32 -7.24 53.88 18.03
N GLY A 33 -8.07 52.83 18.17
CA GLY A 33 -8.24 52.09 19.42
C GLY A 33 -9.68 51.65 19.68
N VAL A 34 -10.55 52.59 20.10
CA VAL A 34 -11.90 52.26 20.61
C VAL A 34 -12.98 52.61 19.58
N ALA A 35 -13.77 51.62 19.16
CA ALA A 35 -14.89 51.80 18.25
C ALA A 35 -16.02 52.63 18.87
N ASN A 36 -16.58 53.58 18.12
CA ASN A 36 -17.78 54.33 18.50
C ASN A 36 -18.67 54.62 17.27
N SER A 37 -19.98 54.70 17.45
CA SER A 37 -20.95 54.85 16.35
C SER A 37 -20.93 56.22 15.68
N SER A 38 -20.43 57.24 16.38
CA SER A 38 -20.27 58.62 15.89
C SER A 38 -18.94 58.86 15.16
N GLY A 39 -18.06 57.85 15.09
CA GLY A 39 -16.72 58.00 14.58
C GLY A 39 -16.73 58.29 13.09
N ASN A 40 -15.79 59.09 12.60
CA ASN A 40 -15.68 59.38 11.17
C ASN A 40 -14.66 58.46 10.45
N GLY A 41 -14.05 57.53 11.17
CA GLY A 41 -13.04 56.58 10.71
C GLY A 41 -11.67 57.15 10.40
N SER A 42 -11.52 58.47 10.40
CA SER A 42 -10.25 59.17 10.14
C SER A 42 -9.63 59.72 11.43
N SER A 43 -10.39 60.51 12.19
CA SER A 43 -9.95 61.08 13.47
C SER A 43 -10.39 60.25 14.68
N SER A 44 -11.40 59.41 14.52
CA SER A 44 -11.94 58.51 15.55
C SER A 44 -12.48 57.24 14.90
N ASP A 45 -12.39 56.10 15.59
CA ASP A 45 -12.82 54.81 15.04
C ASP A 45 -14.35 54.72 14.98
N ASN A 46 -14.87 54.37 13.80
CA ASN A 46 -16.26 54.03 13.55
C ASN A 46 -16.47 52.51 13.71
N ASP A 47 -17.57 52.11 14.35
CA ASP A 47 -17.92 50.70 14.57
C ASP A 47 -18.41 49.96 13.31
N LYS A 48 -18.72 50.68 12.23
CA LYS A 48 -19.18 50.17 10.93
C LYS A 48 -18.18 50.37 9.79
N GLY A 49 -17.07 51.06 10.04
CA GLY A 49 -16.08 51.39 9.03
C GLY A 49 -15.03 50.28 8.83
N ARG A 50 -14.54 50.16 7.59
CA ARG A 50 -13.37 49.34 7.23
C ARG A 50 -12.15 49.70 8.08
N ILE A 51 -11.41 48.68 8.54
CA ILE A 51 -10.17 48.84 9.29
C ILE A 51 -8.99 48.76 8.31
N GLU A 52 -8.11 49.76 8.34
CA GLU A 52 -6.85 49.74 7.59
C GLU A 52 -5.74 50.26 8.49
N CYS A 53 -4.72 49.45 8.72
CA CYS A 53 -3.57 49.78 9.57
C CYS A 53 -2.28 49.59 8.76
N ASP A 54 -1.48 50.64 8.62
CA ASP A 54 -0.30 50.67 7.73
C ASP A 54 1.05 50.78 8.45
N GLY A 55 1.00 51.06 9.75
CA GLY A 55 2.20 51.22 10.57
C GLY A 55 2.86 52.60 10.53
N GLY A 56 2.23 53.60 9.88
CA GLY A 56 2.76 54.96 9.78
C GLY A 56 2.81 55.70 11.12
N SER A 57 3.75 56.63 11.24
CA SER A 57 4.19 57.33 12.46
C SER A 57 3.19 58.32 13.11
N ASN A 58 1.93 58.40 12.66
CA ASN A 58 1.06 59.55 12.92
C ASN A 58 -0.16 59.25 13.84
N GLY A 59 -0.07 58.31 14.78
CA GLY A 59 -1.17 57.99 15.70
C GLY A 59 -0.88 58.33 17.18
N LYS A 60 -1.93 58.66 17.96
CA LYS A 60 -1.87 59.02 19.40
C LYS A 60 -2.58 58.00 20.33
N GLY A 61 -2.83 56.77 19.88
CA GLY A 61 -3.61 55.75 20.63
C GLY A 61 -2.75 54.62 21.24
N SER A 62 -3.18 54.07 22.38
CA SER A 62 -2.48 53.02 23.14
C SER A 62 -2.72 51.60 22.59
N GLY A 63 -1.67 50.80 22.38
CA GLY A 63 -1.80 49.34 22.52
C GLY A 63 -1.65 48.46 21.29
N GLY A 64 -1.75 49.00 20.06
CA GLY A 64 -2.03 48.15 18.90
C GLY A 64 -3.33 47.33 19.04
N GLN A 65 -4.14 47.61 20.06
CA GLN A 65 -5.32 46.87 20.42
C GLN A 65 -6.54 47.69 20.01
N LEU A 66 -7.41 47.07 19.22
CA LEU A 66 -8.71 47.60 18.87
C LEU A 66 -9.77 46.98 19.79
N SER A 67 -10.54 47.84 20.45
CA SER A 67 -11.64 47.47 21.35
C SER A 67 -12.97 48.05 20.88
N GLY A 68 -14.06 47.59 21.49
CA GLY A 68 -15.43 47.90 21.09
C GLY A 68 -15.92 46.95 19.99
N LYS A 69 -17.20 46.60 20.03
CA LYS A 69 -17.81 45.74 19.01
C LYS A 69 -17.81 46.46 17.66
N ARG A 70 -17.50 45.73 16.58
CA ARG A 70 -17.47 46.26 15.21
C ARG A 70 -18.32 45.41 14.29
N THR A 71 -19.15 46.05 13.45
CA THR A 71 -20.03 45.40 12.46
C THR A 71 -19.82 46.05 11.11
N ILE A 72 -19.02 45.43 10.24
CA ILE A 72 -18.64 45.95 8.93
C ILE A 72 -19.48 45.26 7.86
N ASP A 73 -20.27 46.05 7.13
CA ASP A 73 -20.97 45.58 5.94
C ASP A 73 -20.17 45.96 4.68
N MET A 74 -19.66 44.95 3.98
CA MET A 74 -18.85 45.11 2.76
C MET A 74 -19.65 45.44 1.51
N SER A 75 -20.98 45.42 1.58
CA SER A 75 -21.86 45.85 0.49
C SER A 75 -22.15 47.36 0.53
N GLY A 76 -21.91 48.00 1.67
CA GLY A 76 -22.15 49.43 1.87
C GLY A 76 -20.94 50.31 1.52
N LYS A 77 -21.20 51.60 1.27
CA LYS A 77 -20.13 52.62 1.27
C LYS A 77 -19.75 52.91 2.72
N TRP A 78 -18.48 52.83 3.07
CA TRP A 78 -18.02 53.18 4.41
C TRP A 78 -17.85 54.70 4.50
N GLY A 79 -18.34 55.32 5.59
CA GLY A 79 -18.07 56.72 5.93
C GLY A 79 -19.20 57.73 5.65
N THR A 80 -19.34 58.68 6.58
CA THR A 80 -20.09 59.93 6.44
C THR A 80 -19.11 61.02 6.01
N GLY A 81 -19.04 61.31 4.70
CA GLY A 81 -18.31 62.47 4.18
C GLY A 81 -17.28 62.14 3.10
N GLY A 82 -17.69 62.30 1.84
CA GLY A 82 -16.93 62.74 0.65
C GLY A 82 -15.59 62.11 0.25
N SER A 83 -14.94 61.28 1.07
CA SER A 83 -13.62 60.74 0.78
C SER A 83 -13.72 59.41 0.03
N ASN A 84 -13.23 59.40 -1.20
CA ASN A 84 -13.23 58.26 -2.14
C ASN A 84 -12.32 57.08 -1.70
N ARG A 85 -11.75 57.12 -0.49
CA ARG A 85 -10.84 56.08 0.06
C ARG A 85 -11.60 54.92 0.73
N ASN A 86 -12.94 54.94 0.68
CA ASN A 86 -13.78 54.26 1.66
C ASN A 86 -14.84 53.35 1.04
N SER A 87 -14.72 53.01 -0.25
CA SER A 87 -15.76 52.24 -0.96
C SER A 87 -15.26 50.97 -1.65
N ASP A 88 -13.96 50.67 -1.62
CA ASP A 88 -13.41 49.49 -2.29
C ASP A 88 -12.21 48.93 -1.51
N GLY A 89 -12.20 47.63 -1.22
CA GLY A 89 -11.16 46.98 -0.43
C GLY A 89 -11.66 45.99 0.63
N PRO A 90 -10.74 45.29 1.33
CA PRO A 90 -11.08 44.31 2.36
C PRO A 90 -11.62 44.97 3.63
N ALA A 91 -12.51 44.32 4.38
CA ALA A 91 -13.04 44.88 5.64
C ALA A 91 -11.95 45.16 6.68
N VAL A 92 -10.89 44.34 6.70
CA VAL A 92 -9.68 44.58 7.51
C VAL A 92 -8.44 44.45 6.62
N LYS A 93 -7.62 45.50 6.57
CA LYS A 93 -6.29 45.47 5.95
C LYS A 93 -5.21 45.81 6.98
N VAL A 94 -4.23 44.93 7.14
CA VAL A 94 -3.06 45.21 7.99
C VAL A 94 -1.79 45.01 7.18
N TYR A 95 -0.98 46.07 7.08
CA TYR A 95 0.27 46.01 6.35
C TYR A 95 1.35 46.88 6.98
N GLY A 96 2.58 46.67 6.53
CA GLY A 96 3.74 47.39 7.04
C GLY A 96 4.47 46.63 8.14
N ARG A 97 5.81 46.72 8.11
CA ARG A 97 6.67 45.99 9.02
C ARG A 97 6.50 46.52 10.44
N GLY A 98 6.12 45.62 11.35
CA GLY A 98 5.93 45.94 12.76
C GLY A 98 4.51 46.40 13.09
N THR A 99 3.59 46.39 12.13
CA THR A 99 2.16 46.67 12.34
C THR A 99 1.48 45.46 13.00
N ASN A 100 1.45 45.43 14.33
CA ASN A 100 0.85 44.34 15.11
C ASN A 100 -0.50 44.76 15.73
N ILE A 101 -1.60 44.27 15.17
CA ILE A 101 -2.97 44.64 15.57
C ILE A 101 -3.64 43.50 16.33
N THR A 102 -4.32 43.83 17.43
CA THR A 102 -5.18 42.89 18.17
C THR A 102 -6.60 43.43 18.26
N ILE A 103 -7.57 42.79 17.61
CA ILE A 103 -8.99 43.08 17.78
C ILE A 103 -9.50 42.24 18.96
N SER A 104 -9.60 42.89 20.12
CA SER A 104 -9.93 42.26 21.40
C SER A 104 -11.42 41.98 21.60
N SER A 105 -12.27 42.74 20.90
CA SER A 105 -13.73 42.65 20.94
C SER A 105 -14.30 41.87 19.76
N GLU A 106 -15.62 41.74 19.69
CA GLU A 106 -16.34 41.07 18.60
C GLU A 106 -16.22 41.85 17.28
N LEU A 107 -15.84 41.14 16.21
CA LEU A 107 -15.80 41.64 14.84
C LEU A 107 -16.79 40.86 13.97
N LYS A 108 -17.85 41.53 13.52
CA LYS A 108 -18.81 40.98 12.55
C LYS A 108 -18.58 41.58 11.18
N ILE A 109 -18.49 40.74 10.15
CA ILE A 109 -18.30 41.13 8.75
C ILE A 109 -19.36 40.44 7.90
N THR A 110 -20.09 41.20 7.10
CA THR A 110 -21.11 40.67 6.16
C THR A 110 -20.89 41.21 4.76
N ASP A 111 -21.09 40.39 3.74
CA ASP A 111 -21.06 40.81 2.33
C ASP A 111 -22.33 40.29 1.65
N ASN A 112 -23.31 41.18 1.47
CA ASN A 112 -24.53 40.88 0.72
C ASN A 112 -24.45 41.39 -0.73
N GLY A 113 -23.28 41.87 -1.16
CA GLY A 113 -23.04 42.44 -2.47
C GLY A 113 -22.17 41.55 -3.36
N SER A 114 -21.71 42.14 -4.46
CA SER A 114 -20.79 41.51 -5.41
C SER A 114 -19.32 41.89 -5.13
N ASN A 115 -18.95 42.08 -3.87
CA ASN A 115 -17.57 42.45 -3.52
C ASN A 115 -16.61 41.31 -3.88
N SER A 116 -15.48 41.64 -4.50
CA SER A 116 -14.43 40.70 -4.90
C SER A 116 -13.26 40.62 -3.91
N HIS A 117 -13.21 41.51 -2.92
CA HIS A 117 -12.14 41.59 -1.93
C HIS A 117 -12.30 40.55 -0.82
N PRO A 118 -11.19 40.13 -0.19
CA PRO A 118 -11.24 39.28 0.98
C PRO A 118 -11.79 40.04 2.20
N ALA A 119 -12.34 39.32 3.18
CA ALA A 119 -12.78 39.93 4.44
C ALA A 119 -11.59 40.53 5.22
N ILE A 120 -10.50 39.76 5.30
CA ILE A 120 -9.26 40.13 5.98
C ILE A 120 -8.09 39.96 5.01
N GLN A 121 -7.25 40.99 4.88
CA GLN A 121 -6.00 40.94 4.14
C GLN A 121 -4.83 41.41 5.02
N VAL A 122 -3.79 40.59 5.11
CA VAL A 122 -2.56 40.94 5.84
C VAL A 122 -1.34 40.72 4.94
N GLU A 123 -0.52 41.76 4.80
CA GLU A 123 0.63 41.74 3.90
C GLU A 123 1.83 42.54 4.41
N ASN A 124 2.98 42.44 3.74
CA ASN A 124 4.17 43.26 4.01
C ASN A 124 4.65 43.25 5.48
N GLY A 125 4.55 42.10 6.15
CA GLY A 125 5.01 41.93 7.54
C GLY A 125 4.04 42.44 8.61
N GLY A 126 2.79 42.75 8.23
CA GLY A 126 1.71 43.06 9.17
C GLY A 126 1.26 41.83 9.96
N LYS A 127 0.74 42.03 11.17
CA LYS A 127 0.21 40.96 12.01
C LYS A 127 -1.14 41.33 12.59
N LEU A 128 -2.08 40.38 12.56
CA LEU A 128 -3.42 40.57 13.09
C LEU A 128 -3.81 39.41 14.01
N THR A 129 -4.28 39.73 15.21
CA THR A 129 -4.95 38.80 16.11
C THR A 129 -6.41 39.23 16.26
N VAL A 130 -7.35 38.31 16.04
CA VAL A 130 -8.79 38.56 16.21
C VAL A 130 -9.34 37.61 17.27
N ASN A 131 -9.86 38.18 18.36
CA ASN A 131 -10.35 37.39 19.49
C ASN A 131 -11.67 36.68 19.17
N ASN A 132 -12.63 37.36 18.54
CA ASN A 132 -13.91 36.75 18.15
C ASN A 132 -14.39 37.34 16.83
N VAL A 133 -14.53 36.50 15.81
CA VAL A 133 -14.94 36.94 14.47
C VAL A 133 -16.18 36.22 13.98
N THR A 134 -17.04 36.92 13.25
CA THR A 134 -18.16 36.33 12.50
C THR A 134 -18.16 36.90 11.11
N MET A 135 -17.79 36.10 10.12
CA MET A 135 -17.84 36.47 8.71
C MET A 135 -18.94 35.68 8.00
N THR A 136 -19.78 36.34 7.20
CA THR A 136 -20.90 35.70 6.51
C THR A 136 -20.98 36.18 5.07
N ASN A 137 -21.12 35.23 4.13
CA ASN A 137 -21.24 35.46 2.69
C ASN A 137 -20.01 36.12 2.04
N MET A 138 -18.81 35.88 2.56
CA MET A 138 -17.58 36.48 2.01
C MET A 138 -17.26 35.91 0.62
N GLN A 139 -16.62 36.70 -0.26
CA GLN A 139 -16.00 36.16 -1.48
C GLN A 139 -14.75 35.34 -1.15
N THR A 140 -13.86 35.88 -0.34
CA THR A 140 -12.67 35.19 0.21
C THR A 140 -12.58 35.56 1.69
N GLY A 141 -12.25 34.61 2.56
CA GLY A 141 -12.22 34.86 4.00
C GLY A 141 -10.99 35.66 4.43
N ILE A 142 -9.84 34.98 4.50
CA ILE A 142 -8.58 35.54 4.99
C ILE A 142 -7.50 35.37 3.92
N VAL A 143 -6.78 36.44 3.60
CA VAL A 143 -5.63 36.45 2.68
C VAL A 143 -4.39 36.92 3.43
N VAL A 144 -3.32 36.11 3.44
CA VAL A 144 -2.05 36.46 4.07
C VAL A 144 -0.89 36.30 3.09
N LEU A 145 -0.22 37.41 2.77
CA LEU A 145 0.79 37.47 1.73
C LEU A 145 2.14 37.98 2.24
N GLY A 146 3.20 37.29 1.85
CA GLY A 146 4.57 37.73 2.09
C GLY A 146 5.13 37.34 3.46
N PRO A 147 6.45 37.45 3.62
CA PRO A 147 7.15 36.94 4.79
C PRO A 147 6.80 37.77 6.04
N LYS A 148 6.68 37.09 7.18
CA LYS A 148 6.36 37.67 8.50
C LYS A 148 4.95 38.28 8.60
N SER A 149 4.13 38.16 7.56
CA SER A 149 2.72 38.50 7.60
C SER A 149 1.95 37.39 8.32
N SER A 150 1.12 37.72 9.31
CA SER A 150 0.42 36.67 10.06
C SER A 150 -0.99 37.04 10.54
N VAL A 151 -1.91 36.08 10.51
CA VAL A 151 -3.26 36.19 11.12
C VAL A 151 -3.47 35.10 12.17
N ILE A 152 -3.97 35.48 13.35
CA ILE A 152 -4.42 34.55 14.39
C ILE A 152 -5.91 34.82 14.67
N VAL A 153 -6.74 33.79 14.58
CA VAL A 153 -8.16 33.84 14.98
C VAL A 153 -8.37 32.94 16.19
N VAL A 154 -8.81 33.51 17.30
CA VAL A 154 -8.97 32.79 18.57
C VAL A 154 -10.24 31.96 18.59
N LYS A 155 -11.38 32.54 18.19
CA LYS A 155 -12.67 31.84 18.05
C LYS A 155 -13.57 32.58 17.05
N GLY A 156 -14.63 31.91 16.60
CA GLY A 156 -15.62 32.53 15.73
C GLY A 156 -16.07 31.65 14.57
N SER A 157 -16.67 32.28 13.56
CA SER A 157 -17.09 31.61 12.33
C SER A 157 -16.64 32.39 11.08
N ILE A 158 -16.18 31.66 10.07
CA ILE A 158 -15.78 32.21 8.78
C ILE A 158 -16.60 31.53 7.69
N GLY A 159 -17.51 32.28 7.07
CA GLY A 159 -18.41 31.81 6.01
C GLY A 159 -18.14 32.47 4.67
N VAL A 160 -17.89 31.65 3.65
CA VAL A 160 -17.73 32.08 2.24
C VAL A 160 -18.97 31.70 1.44
N LYS A 161 -19.43 32.59 0.55
CA LYS A 161 -20.63 32.38 -0.29
C LYS A 161 -20.44 31.30 -1.34
N ASN A 162 -21.53 30.77 -1.88
CA ASN A 162 -21.48 29.83 -3.00
C ASN A 162 -20.91 30.51 -4.26
N GLY A 163 -20.03 29.80 -4.98
CA GLY A 163 -19.23 30.38 -6.07
C GLY A 163 -18.13 31.33 -5.61
N GLY A 164 -17.86 31.35 -4.31
CA GLY A 164 -16.77 32.13 -3.70
C GLY A 164 -15.39 31.53 -3.97
N GLY A 165 -14.36 32.25 -3.55
CA GLY A 165 -12.96 31.82 -3.58
C GLY A 165 -12.61 30.89 -2.41
N ALA A 166 -11.35 30.95 -1.96
CA ALA A 166 -10.93 30.16 -0.82
C ALA A 166 -11.36 30.82 0.52
N VAL A 167 -11.55 29.99 1.55
CA VAL A 167 -11.76 30.54 2.90
C VAL A 167 -10.46 31.15 3.44
N ILE A 168 -9.34 30.48 3.19
CA ILE A 168 -8.01 30.94 3.58
C ILE A 168 -7.10 30.88 2.37
N GLU A 169 -6.42 31.98 2.07
CA GLU A 169 -5.36 32.07 1.07
C GLU A 169 -4.06 32.50 1.72
N VAL A 170 -3.00 31.74 1.48
CA VAL A 170 -1.65 32.03 1.99
C VAL A 170 -0.65 32.01 0.85
N GLY A 171 0.28 32.97 0.83
CA GLY A 171 1.37 33.00 -0.16
C GLY A 171 2.59 33.77 0.33
N GLY A 172 3.72 33.57 -0.35
CA GLY A 172 4.96 34.31 -0.09
C GLY A 172 5.56 34.12 1.30
N GLY A 173 5.24 33.03 2.01
CA GLY A 173 5.69 32.79 3.39
C GLY A 173 4.81 33.45 4.47
N GLY A 174 3.55 33.76 4.16
CA GLY A 174 2.57 34.19 5.16
C GLY A 174 2.14 33.07 6.10
N ASP A 175 1.58 33.44 7.26
CA ASP A 175 1.16 32.50 8.30
C ASP A 175 -0.29 32.75 8.76
N VAL A 176 -1.09 31.69 8.88
CA VAL A 176 -2.46 31.74 9.46
C VAL A 176 -2.58 30.73 10.58
N THR A 177 -3.13 31.14 11.73
CA THR A 177 -3.47 30.24 12.84
C THR A 177 -4.94 30.38 13.21
N LEU A 178 -5.67 29.27 13.18
CA LEU A 178 -7.05 29.18 13.66
C LEU A 178 -7.12 28.28 14.90
N ASN A 179 -7.59 28.84 16.01
CA ASN A 179 -7.65 28.14 17.29
C ASN A 179 -8.95 27.34 17.48
N ARG A 180 -8.99 26.58 18.58
CA ARG A 180 -10.14 25.76 18.95
C ARG A 180 -11.38 26.63 19.09
N GLY A 181 -12.44 26.23 18.38
CA GLY A 181 -13.71 26.96 18.35
C GLY A 181 -13.90 27.85 17.13
N VAL A 182 -12.93 27.91 16.20
CA VAL A 182 -13.17 28.48 14.87
C VAL A 182 -13.89 27.46 13.97
N LYS A 183 -15.07 27.84 13.47
CA LYS A 183 -15.84 27.07 12.49
C LYS A 183 -15.71 27.72 11.11
N VAL A 184 -15.48 26.90 10.09
CA VAL A 184 -15.35 27.35 8.71
C VAL A 184 -16.43 26.70 7.86
N SER A 185 -17.17 27.50 7.09
CA SER A 185 -18.16 27.02 6.13
C SER A 185 -17.89 27.59 4.74
N GLY A 186 -17.70 26.71 3.76
CA GLY A 186 -17.76 27.07 2.34
C GLY A 186 -19.19 27.06 1.80
N GLY A 187 -19.34 27.40 0.52
CA GLY A 187 -20.58 27.28 -0.23
C GLY A 187 -20.40 26.40 -1.45
N GLY A 188 -20.53 25.08 -1.32
CA GLY A 188 -20.48 24.14 -2.45
C GLY A 188 -19.08 24.02 -3.05
N ASP A 189 -18.81 24.74 -4.13
CA ASP A 189 -17.63 24.57 -5.01
C ASP A 189 -16.31 25.14 -4.46
N ASN A 190 -16.35 25.71 -3.26
CA ASN A 190 -15.26 26.51 -2.70
C ASN A 190 -14.06 25.66 -2.27
N THR A 191 -12.92 26.35 -2.10
CA THR A 191 -11.71 25.79 -1.50
C THR A 191 -11.61 26.19 -0.02
N GLY A 192 -11.33 25.25 0.87
CA GLY A 192 -11.10 25.56 2.29
C GLY A 192 -9.83 26.39 2.46
N ILE A 193 -8.70 25.82 2.03
CA ILE A 193 -7.37 26.43 2.16
C ILE A 193 -6.66 26.38 0.82
N GLU A 194 -6.16 27.52 0.38
CA GLU A 194 -5.27 27.63 -0.77
C GLU A 194 -3.91 28.16 -0.33
N VAL A 195 -2.84 27.42 -0.61
CA VAL A 195 -1.46 27.90 -0.41
C VAL A 195 -0.80 28.06 -1.77
N GLY A 196 -0.46 29.30 -2.11
CA GLY A 196 0.04 29.70 -3.42
C GLY A 196 1.56 29.85 -3.52
N GLN A 197 1.98 30.65 -4.49
CA GLN A 197 3.40 30.89 -4.81
C GLN A 197 4.20 31.34 -3.58
N GLY A 198 5.41 30.80 -3.43
CA GLY A 198 6.29 31.10 -2.30
C GLY A 198 5.94 30.39 -1.00
N GLY A 199 4.85 29.62 -0.96
CA GLY A 199 4.45 28.82 0.19
C GLY A 199 3.92 29.63 1.36
N GLY A 200 3.96 29.04 2.55
CA GLY A 200 3.43 29.60 3.79
C GLY A 200 2.88 28.52 4.72
N THR A 201 2.43 28.94 5.91
CA THR A 201 1.99 28.02 6.97
C THR A 201 0.53 28.28 7.35
N VAL A 202 -0.26 27.21 7.45
CA VAL A 202 -1.58 27.25 8.07
C VAL A 202 -1.60 26.29 9.26
N THR A 203 -1.91 26.81 10.44
CA THR A 203 -2.03 26.04 11.68
C THR A 203 -3.48 26.01 12.12
N LEU A 204 -4.03 24.83 12.29
CA LEU A 204 -5.40 24.57 12.67
C LEU A 204 -5.43 23.78 13.97
N VAL A 205 -6.04 24.32 15.02
CA VAL A 205 -6.10 23.67 16.33
C VAL A 205 -7.56 23.34 16.64
N GLY A 206 -7.98 22.10 16.39
CA GLY A 206 -9.36 21.68 16.65
C GLY A 206 -10.44 22.46 15.87
N THR A 207 -10.12 22.90 14.66
CA THR A 207 -11.06 23.62 13.78
C THR A 207 -11.83 22.68 12.87
N SER A 208 -13.05 23.04 12.51
CA SER A 208 -13.90 22.28 11.59
C SER A 208 -14.21 23.06 10.32
N PHE A 209 -13.89 22.49 9.16
CA PHE A 209 -14.32 22.96 7.85
C PHE A 209 -15.49 22.10 7.36
N THR A 210 -16.53 22.75 6.85
CA THR A 210 -17.70 22.10 6.23
C THR A 210 -18.06 22.80 4.92
N GLY A 211 -18.72 22.11 3.99
CA GLY A 211 -19.26 22.74 2.80
C GLY A 211 -18.21 23.18 1.77
N VAL A 212 -17.10 22.44 1.67
CA VAL A 212 -16.03 22.72 0.71
C VAL A 212 -15.86 21.58 -0.30
N GLN A 213 -15.73 21.91 -1.57
CA GLN A 213 -15.42 20.93 -2.63
C GLN A 213 -13.95 20.52 -2.61
N LYS A 214 -13.05 21.47 -2.29
CA LYS A 214 -11.63 21.22 -2.13
C LYS A 214 -11.19 21.58 -0.71
N GLY A 215 -10.60 20.66 0.02
CA GLY A 215 -10.15 20.93 1.38
C GLY A 215 -8.93 21.85 1.40
N ILE A 216 -7.81 21.36 0.86
CA ILE A 216 -6.51 22.04 0.80
C ILE A 216 -5.98 21.95 -0.63
N VAL A 217 -5.59 23.09 -1.20
CA VAL A 217 -4.99 23.17 -2.53
C VAL A 217 -3.63 23.84 -2.42
N PHE A 218 -2.59 23.14 -2.88
CA PHE A 218 -1.25 23.68 -3.01
C PHE A 218 -0.97 24.02 -4.47
N LYS A 219 -0.65 25.30 -4.71
CA LYS A 219 -0.23 25.85 -6.00
C LYS A 219 1.16 26.45 -5.85
N GLY A 220 1.89 26.55 -6.95
CA GLY A 220 3.18 27.23 -6.96
C GLY A 220 4.22 26.52 -7.81
N SER A 221 5.35 27.18 -8.07
CA SER A 221 6.49 26.57 -8.76
C SER A 221 7.71 26.38 -7.86
N LYS A 222 7.76 27.07 -6.71
CA LYS A 222 8.85 27.08 -5.72
C LYS A 222 8.31 27.38 -4.31
N GLY A 223 9.04 26.95 -3.29
CA GLY A 223 8.72 27.17 -1.88
C GLY A 223 8.12 25.95 -1.18
N GLY A 224 8.25 25.93 0.15
CA GLY A 224 7.64 24.91 1.01
C GLY A 224 6.34 25.41 1.62
N ALA A 225 5.28 24.64 1.50
CA ALA A 225 3.99 24.93 2.10
C ALA A 225 3.66 23.93 3.21
N SER A 226 3.02 24.38 4.28
CA SER A 226 2.68 23.51 5.41
C SER A 226 1.27 23.78 5.94
N VAL A 227 0.47 22.73 6.11
CA VAL A 227 -0.80 22.77 6.82
C VAL A 227 -0.77 21.79 7.98
N MET A 228 -0.85 22.30 9.21
CA MET A 228 -0.76 21.51 10.43
C MET A 228 -2.10 21.55 11.15
N GLY A 229 -2.72 20.40 11.40
CA GLY A 229 -4.10 20.37 11.88
C GLY A 229 -4.33 19.62 13.16
N GLY A 230 -3.71 20.02 14.28
CA GLY A 230 -3.87 19.38 15.60
C GLY A 230 -5.34 19.20 16.03
N GLY A 231 -5.95 18.07 15.64
CA GLY A 231 -7.37 17.77 15.85
C GLY A 231 -8.35 18.44 14.88
N ALA A 232 -7.86 19.05 13.80
CA ALA A 232 -8.71 19.69 12.79
C ALA A 232 -9.43 18.66 11.91
N THR A 233 -10.63 18.99 11.45
CA THR A 233 -11.42 18.17 10.53
C THR A 233 -11.87 18.99 9.33
N ILE A 234 -11.70 18.45 8.12
CA ILE A 234 -12.24 19.00 6.88
C ILE A 234 -13.28 18.02 6.33
N SER A 235 -14.53 18.46 6.28
CA SER A 235 -15.64 17.69 5.72
C SER A 235 -15.95 18.21 4.33
N LEU A 236 -15.78 17.32 3.34
CA LEU A 236 -15.99 17.63 1.94
C LEU A 236 -17.44 17.45 1.53
N GLU A 237 -17.84 18.23 0.53
CA GLU A 237 -19.05 17.96 -0.25
C GLU A 237 -18.90 16.67 -1.09
N ASN A 238 -20.03 16.14 -1.55
CA ASN A 238 -20.05 14.89 -2.32
C ASN A 238 -19.15 15.00 -3.57
N GLY A 239 -18.26 14.02 -3.74
CA GLY A 239 -17.28 14.02 -4.84
C GLY A 239 -16.12 15.02 -4.69
N GLY A 240 -15.99 15.68 -3.53
CA GLY A 240 -14.91 16.60 -3.22
C GLY A 240 -13.53 15.95 -3.17
N THR A 241 -12.48 16.79 -3.14
CA THR A 241 -11.09 16.36 -2.97
C THR A 241 -10.47 16.99 -1.73
N GLY A 242 -9.93 16.17 -0.83
CA GLY A 242 -9.41 16.63 0.46
C GLY A 242 -8.15 17.45 0.33
N ILE A 243 -7.12 16.88 -0.28
CA ILE A 243 -5.83 17.53 -0.52
C ILE A 243 -5.50 17.46 -2.00
N THR A 244 -5.12 18.57 -2.60
CA THR A 244 -4.74 18.65 -4.00
C THR A 244 -3.37 19.32 -4.14
N MET A 245 -2.42 18.62 -4.73
CA MET A 245 -1.11 19.16 -5.09
C MET A 245 -1.03 19.38 -6.61
N GLN A 246 -0.98 20.66 -7.00
CA GLN A 246 -0.89 21.12 -8.40
C GLN A 246 0.41 21.85 -8.72
N GLY A 247 1.29 22.07 -7.74
CA GLY A 247 2.52 22.81 -7.95
C GLY A 247 3.44 22.16 -8.98
N SER A 248 4.04 22.96 -9.85
CA SER A 248 5.03 22.51 -10.84
C SER A 248 6.46 22.64 -10.29
N GLY A 249 7.45 22.05 -10.99
CA GLY A 249 8.85 22.17 -10.60
C GLY A 249 9.17 21.57 -9.23
N GLY A 250 10.00 22.26 -8.43
CA GLY A 250 10.45 21.81 -7.11
C GLY A 250 9.50 22.13 -5.96
N ALA A 251 8.22 22.43 -6.24
CA ALA A 251 7.24 22.74 -5.21
C ALA A 251 7.02 21.55 -4.25
N SER A 252 7.00 21.84 -2.94
CA SER A 252 6.79 20.83 -1.90
C SER A 252 5.78 21.29 -0.87
N ALA A 253 4.93 20.37 -0.42
CA ALA A 253 3.88 20.63 0.56
C ALA A 253 3.86 19.55 1.64
N ASN A 254 3.47 19.93 2.85
CA ASN A 254 3.28 19.04 3.97
C ASN A 254 1.89 19.25 4.59
N VAL A 255 1.16 18.16 4.83
CA VAL A 255 -0.11 18.17 5.58
C VAL A 255 0.00 17.17 6.72
N MET A 256 -0.37 17.59 7.94
CA MET A 256 -0.23 16.71 9.09
C MET A 256 -1.32 16.78 10.15
N SER A 257 -1.51 15.64 10.83
CA SER A 257 -2.26 15.47 12.09
C SER A 257 -3.74 15.84 12.08
N MET A 258 -4.42 15.72 10.94
CA MET A 258 -5.84 16.10 10.77
C MET A 258 -6.71 15.00 10.19
N THR A 259 -8.03 15.23 10.15
CA THR A 259 -9.00 14.34 9.51
C THR A 259 -9.60 14.98 8.27
N ILE A 260 -9.63 14.23 7.17
CA ILE A 260 -10.36 14.53 5.93
C ILE A 260 -11.54 13.56 5.83
N GLN A 261 -12.76 14.09 5.82
CA GLN A 261 -13.97 13.31 5.61
C GLN A 261 -14.47 13.52 4.18
N GLY A 262 -14.36 12.48 3.35
CA GLY A 262 -14.41 12.59 1.90
C GLY A 262 -15.79 12.55 1.26
N SER A 263 -16.84 12.11 1.98
CA SER A 263 -18.22 12.02 1.46
C SER A 263 -18.38 11.21 0.16
N GLY A 264 -17.51 10.23 -0.08
CA GLY A 264 -17.42 9.41 -1.30
C GLY A 264 -16.47 9.96 -2.37
N GLY A 265 -15.76 11.06 -2.09
CA GLY A 265 -14.79 11.68 -2.97
C GLY A 265 -13.36 11.13 -2.87
N THR A 266 -12.39 12.00 -3.10
CA THR A 266 -10.94 11.69 -3.09
C THR A 266 -10.28 12.27 -1.83
N GLY A 267 -9.53 11.46 -1.09
CA GLY A 267 -8.79 11.94 0.09
C GLY A 267 -7.65 12.89 -0.29
N ALA A 268 -6.75 12.46 -1.16
CA ALA A 268 -5.66 13.27 -1.70
C ALA A 268 -5.33 12.94 -3.16
N GLU A 269 -5.01 13.97 -3.95
CA GLU A 269 -4.55 13.86 -5.33
C GLU A 269 -3.27 14.66 -5.56
N VAL A 270 -2.28 14.04 -6.21
CA VAL A 270 -1.01 14.65 -6.60
C VAL A 270 -0.80 14.46 -8.09
N LYS A 271 -0.78 15.57 -8.84
CA LYS A 271 -0.52 15.54 -10.30
C LYS A 271 0.91 15.95 -10.63
N ASN A 272 1.47 16.88 -9.86
CA ASN A 272 2.81 17.45 -10.01
C ASN A 272 3.36 17.81 -8.62
N GLY A 273 4.66 18.06 -8.52
CA GLY A 273 5.32 18.46 -7.28
C GLY A 273 5.35 17.35 -6.23
N THR A 274 5.75 17.69 -4.99
CA THR A 274 5.89 16.73 -3.88
C THR A 274 4.92 17.01 -2.74
N LEU A 275 4.13 16.03 -2.34
CA LEU A 275 3.24 16.12 -1.17
C LEU A 275 3.65 15.11 -0.09
N THR A 276 3.89 15.59 1.12
CA THR A 276 4.01 14.75 2.31
C THR A 276 2.71 14.80 3.10
N VAL A 277 2.17 13.63 3.43
CA VAL A 277 0.96 13.45 4.23
C VAL A 277 1.34 12.65 5.47
N ASN A 278 1.28 13.27 6.65
CA ASN A 278 1.79 12.68 7.88
C ASN A 278 0.72 12.60 8.97
N MET A 279 0.40 11.41 9.45
CA MET A 279 -0.62 11.19 10.50
C MET A 279 -1.99 11.81 10.14
N VAL A 280 -2.34 11.79 8.86
CA VAL A 280 -3.65 12.26 8.38
C VAL A 280 -4.60 11.07 8.29
N THR A 281 -5.83 11.25 8.78
CA THR A 281 -6.90 10.28 8.62
C THR A 281 -7.81 10.70 7.48
N MET A 282 -7.99 9.85 6.48
CA MET A 282 -8.93 10.04 5.37
C MET A 282 -10.05 9.02 5.52
N THR A 283 -11.29 9.46 5.68
CA THR A 283 -12.44 8.57 5.91
C THR A 283 -13.58 8.85 4.95
N ASP A 284 -14.45 7.87 4.74
CA ASP A 284 -15.57 7.93 3.81
C ASP A 284 -15.14 8.34 2.38
N VAL A 285 -14.00 7.86 1.89
CA VAL A 285 -13.50 8.18 0.54
C VAL A 285 -13.78 7.03 -0.45
N LYS A 286 -13.93 7.34 -1.74
CA LYS A 286 -13.89 6.33 -2.81
C LYS A 286 -12.47 6.11 -3.31
N MET A 287 -11.65 7.15 -3.24
CA MET A 287 -10.24 7.12 -3.59
C MET A 287 -9.43 7.71 -2.44
N GLY A 288 -8.52 6.96 -1.83
CA GLY A 288 -7.73 7.47 -0.71
C GLY A 288 -6.64 8.43 -1.15
N MET A 289 -5.59 7.90 -1.76
CA MET A 289 -4.47 8.67 -2.31
C MET A 289 -4.30 8.35 -3.80
N LYS A 290 -4.25 9.37 -4.65
CA LYS A 290 -4.01 9.23 -6.09
C LYS A 290 -2.78 10.02 -6.52
N VAL A 291 -1.87 9.35 -7.21
CA VAL A 291 -0.70 9.99 -7.82
C VAL A 291 -0.71 9.77 -9.33
N THR A 292 -0.67 10.86 -10.10
CA THR A 292 -0.66 10.87 -11.56
C THR A 292 0.41 11.82 -12.09
N GLY A 293 0.64 11.85 -13.40
CA GLY A 293 1.60 12.77 -14.03
C GLY A 293 3.02 12.59 -13.48
N SER A 294 3.65 13.70 -13.08
CA SER A 294 4.99 13.74 -12.47
C SER A 294 4.94 13.83 -10.94
N GLY A 295 3.76 13.65 -10.35
CA GLY A 295 3.51 13.80 -8.92
C GLY A 295 4.35 12.86 -8.05
N ARG A 296 4.80 13.38 -6.91
CA ARG A 296 5.52 12.60 -5.89
C ARG A 296 4.77 12.72 -4.56
N ALA A 297 4.56 11.61 -3.89
CA ALA A 297 3.88 11.60 -2.61
C ALA A 297 4.58 10.71 -1.59
N ASN A 298 4.59 11.16 -0.34
CA ASN A 298 5.04 10.38 0.81
C ASN A 298 3.93 10.37 1.87
N VAL A 299 3.36 9.21 2.14
CA VAL A 299 2.29 9.02 3.12
C VAL A 299 2.86 8.25 4.31
N MET A 300 2.85 8.88 5.48
CA MET A 300 3.45 8.35 6.70
C MET A 300 2.41 8.28 7.82
N GLY A 301 2.17 7.07 8.34
CA GLY A 301 1.18 6.86 9.39
C GLY A 301 -0.24 7.20 8.96
N GLY A 302 -1.13 7.38 9.95
CA GLY A 302 -2.54 7.67 9.69
C GLY A 302 -3.33 6.49 9.12
N GLU A 303 -4.55 6.79 8.69
CA GLU A 303 -5.51 5.81 8.21
C GLU A 303 -6.21 6.32 6.95
N ILE A 304 -6.42 5.43 5.99
CA ILE A 304 -7.18 5.68 4.77
C ILE A 304 -8.33 4.66 4.74
N LYS A 305 -9.56 5.15 4.82
CA LYS A 305 -10.76 4.34 4.99
C LYS A 305 -11.82 4.63 3.94
N GLY A 306 -12.17 3.61 3.18
CA GLY A 306 -13.10 3.69 2.07
C GLY A 306 -14.58 3.64 2.45
N LYS A 307 -15.44 4.15 1.55
CA LYS A 307 -16.90 4.08 1.65
C LYS A 307 -17.43 2.79 1.03
N GLY A 308 -17.99 1.90 1.86
CA GLY A 308 -18.77 0.75 1.40
C GLY A 308 -17.98 -0.38 0.72
N GLY A 309 -16.64 -0.34 0.66
CA GLY A 309 -15.87 -1.38 -0.03
C GLY A 309 -15.83 -1.28 -1.54
N THR A 310 -16.06 -0.08 -2.07
CA THR A 310 -15.86 0.23 -3.49
C THR A 310 -14.59 1.07 -3.66
N GLY A 311 -14.15 1.27 -4.90
CA GLY A 311 -13.01 2.13 -5.20
C GLY A 311 -11.65 1.58 -4.74
N THR A 312 -10.68 2.49 -4.62
CA THR A 312 -9.25 2.17 -4.47
C THR A 312 -8.65 2.94 -3.31
N GLY A 313 -7.92 2.27 -2.42
CA GLY A 313 -7.25 2.93 -1.30
C GLY A 313 -6.12 3.82 -1.76
N VAL A 314 -5.15 3.25 -2.47
CA VAL A 314 -3.99 3.97 -3.01
C VAL A 314 -3.82 3.64 -4.49
N GLU A 315 -3.73 4.66 -5.33
CA GLU A 315 -3.52 4.51 -6.77
C GLU A 315 -2.27 5.26 -7.24
N MET A 316 -1.40 4.53 -7.94
CA MET A 316 -0.25 5.07 -8.64
C MET A 316 -0.39 4.84 -10.14
N SER A 317 -0.63 5.92 -10.88
CA SER A 317 -0.71 5.95 -12.34
C SER A 317 0.09 7.13 -12.91
N GLY A 318 1.20 7.49 -12.26
CA GLY A 318 2.14 8.51 -12.70
C GLY A 318 3.06 8.02 -13.82
N GLY A 319 3.45 8.92 -14.72
CA GLY A 319 4.42 8.65 -15.79
C GLY A 319 5.86 8.84 -15.31
N THR A 320 6.72 9.34 -16.20
CA THR A 320 8.12 9.63 -15.90
C THR A 320 8.27 10.59 -14.71
N GLY A 321 9.02 10.17 -13.68
CA GLY A 321 9.27 10.95 -12.46
C GLY A 321 8.23 10.76 -11.34
N GLY A 322 7.10 10.11 -11.63
CA GLY A 322 6.09 9.79 -10.62
C GLY A 322 6.62 8.80 -9.57
N MET A 323 6.31 9.06 -8.30
CA MET A 323 6.73 8.22 -7.15
C MET A 323 5.69 8.30 -6.03
N LEU A 324 5.44 7.17 -5.37
CA LEU A 324 4.62 7.14 -4.17
C LEU A 324 5.29 6.24 -3.12
N GLU A 325 5.45 6.76 -1.91
CA GLU A 325 5.93 6.00 -0.76
C GLU A 325 4.83 5.96 0.31
N VAL A 326 4.52 4.75 0.80
CA VAL A 326 3.51 4.50 1.84
C VAL A 326 4.18 3.79 3.00
N ASN A 327 4.19 4.42 4.17
CA ASN A 327 4.92 3.95 5.34
C ASN A 327 4.02 3.87 6.58
N LYS A 328 3.79 2.66 7.09
CA LYS A 328 3.02 2.39 8.31
C LYS A 328 1.60 2.98 8.28
N VAL A 329 0.98 2.96 7.11
CA VAL A 329 -0.40 3.44 6.89
C VAL A 329 -1.36 2.27 7.01
N LYS A 330 -2.53 2.49 7.60
CA LYS A 330 -3.65 1.54 7.54
C LYS A 330 -4.59 1.92 6.38
N VAL A 331 -4.78 1.02 5.43
CA VAL A 331 -5.67 1.19 4.27
C VAL A 331 -6.77 0.14 4.35
N GLU A 332 -8.04 0.53 4.48
CA GLU A 332 -9.16 -0.41 4.60
C GLU A 332 -10.45 0.09 3.94
N GLY A 333 -11.40 -0.80 3.69
CA GLY A 333 -12.74 -0.41 3.21
C GLY A 333 -12.84 -0.14 1.71
N PHE A 334 -11.91 -0.68 0.91
CA PHE A 334 -11.87 -0.54 -0.56
C PHE A 334 -12.08 -1.86 -1.28
N ALA A 335 -12.48 -1.82 -2.56
CA ALA A 335 -12.50 -3.02 -3.40
C ALA A 335 -11.07 -3.49 -3.68
N THR A 336 -10.20 -2.55 -4.05
CA THR A 336 -8.77 -2.74 -4.24
C THR A 336 -8.00 -1.90 -3.22
N GLY A 337 -7.13 -2.52 -2.43
CA GLY A 337 -6.33 -1.79 -1.44
C GLY A 337 -5.35 -0.83 -2.10
N VAL A 338 -4.50 -1.38 -2.98
CA VAL A 338 -3.49 -0.63 -3.73
C VAL A 338 -3.56 -1.00 -5.22
N LYS A 339 -3.46 -0.03 -6.11
CA LYS A 339 -3.38 -0.22 -7.56
C LYS A 339 -2.19 0.53 -8.16
N VAL A 340 -1.39 -0.14 -8.98
CA VAL A 340 -0.22 0.43 -9.68
C VAL A 340 -0.31 0.08 -11.16
N THR A 341 -0.52 1.08 -12.03
CA THR A 341 -0.67 0.87 -13.48
C THR A 341 0.49 1.44 -14.30
N SER A 342 1.20 2.41 -13.73
CA SER A 342 2.40 3.00 -14.33
C SER A 342 3.31 3.57 -13.23
N GLY A 343 4.57 3.82 -13.57
CA GLY A 343 5.50 4.48 -12.66
C GLY A 343 6.90 4.57 -13.26
N SER A 344 7.72 5.46 -12.69
CA SER A 344 9.16 5.45 -12.94
C SER A 344 9.82 4.19 -12.35
N LEU A 345 11.13 3.98 -12.55
CA LEU A 345 11.91 2.88 -11.94
C LEU A 345 11.77 2.78 -10.41
N GLU A 346 11.38 3.87 -9.76
CA GLU A 346 11.14 3.92 -8.33
C GLU A 346 9.76 3.38 -7.93
N GLY A 347 8.76 3.51 -8.81
CA GLY A 347 7.42 2.94 -8.66
C GLY A 347 6.68 3.37 -7.38
N LEU A 348 5.83 2.46 -6.89
CA LEU A 348 5.23 2.52 -5.57
C LEU A 348 6.09 1.73 -4.56
N LYS A 349 6.46 2.36 -3.45
CA LYS A 349 7.11 1.71 -2.32
C LYS A 349 6.18 1.62 -1.11
N VAL A 350 6.10 0.44 -0.52
CA VAL A 350 5.38 0.19 0.74
C VAL A 350 6.40 -0.25 1.79
N MET A 351 6.51 0.50 2.90
CA MET A 351 7.51 0.29 3.97
C MET A 351 6.88 -0.16 5.30
N GLY A 352 5.81 -0.96 5.22
CA GLY A 352 5.04 -1.45 6.37
C GLY A 352 3.60 -0.91 6.41
N GLY A 353 2.87 -1.25 7.46
CA GLY A 353 1.44 -0.93 7.60
C GLY A 353 0.54 -2.06 7.10
N MET A 354 -0.75 -1.78 7.01
CA MET A 354 -1.77 -2.75 6.64
C MET A 354 -2.53 -2.28 5.42
N ILE A 355 -2.61 -3.12 4.39
CA ILE A 355 -3.38 -2.89 3.18
C ILE A 355 -4.49 -3.94 3.14
N LYS A 356 -5.75 -3.51 3.25
CA LYS A 356 -6.92 -4.40 3.25
C LYS A 356 -7.85 -4.08 2.09
N GLY A 357 -7.82 -4.93 1.07
CA GLY A 357 -8.76 -4.89 -0.05
C GLY A 357 -9.87 -5.92 0.15
N LYS A 358 -11.09 -5.65 -0.33
CA LYS A 358 -12.15 -6.66 -0.31
C LYS A 358 -11.90 -7.75 -1.36
N ARG A 359 -11.58 -7.34 -2.59
CA ARG A 359 -11.37 -8.24 -3.74
C ARG A 359 -9.89 -8.44 -4.01
N VAL A 360 -9.13 -7.36 -4.07
CA VAL A 360 -7.69 -7.40 -4.37
C VAL A 360 -6.94 -6.57 -3.33
N GLY A 361 -5.93 -7.16 -2.69
CA GLY A 361 -5.09 -6.45 -1.74
C GLY A 361 -4.24 -5.43 -2.49
N VAL A 362 -3.41 -5.93 -3.41
CA VAL A 362 -2.57 -5.12 -4.29
C VAL A 362 -2.67 -5.61 -5.74
N GLU A 363 -2.90 -4.68 -6.67
CA GLU A 363 -2.95 -4.92 -8.12
C GLU A 363 -1.82 -4.15 -8.80
N VAL A 364 -1.03 -4.86 -9.62
CA VAL A 364 0.05 -4.28 -10.43
C VAL A 364 -0.17 -4.69 -11.88
N SER A 365 -0.35 -3.71 -12.76
CA SER A 365 -0.58 -3.92 -14.20
C SER A 365 0.10 -2.83 -15.02
N GLY A 366 -0.05 -2.86 -16.35
CA GLY A 366 0.62 -1.91 -17.24
C GLY A 366 2.14 -1.94 -17.03
N GLU A 367 2.78 -0.77 -16.93
CA GLU A 367 4.22 -0.65 -16.60
C GLU A 367 4.44 -0.44 -15.08
N GLY A 368 3.43 -0.75 -14.26
CA GLY A 368 3.48 -0.56 -12.82
C GLY A 368 4.63 -1.32 -12.16
N ILE A 369 5.32 -0.65 -11.23
CA ILE A 369 6.39 -1.24 -10.41
C ILE A 369 6.00 -1.11 -8.94
N LEU A 370 5.91 -2.24 -8.24
CA LEU A 370 5.66 -2.33 -6.81
C LEU A 370 6.91 -2.84 -6.08
N LYS A 371 7.31 -2.13 -5.03
CA LYS A 371 8.33 -2.57 -4.08
C LYS A 371 7.74 -2.58 -2.67
N VAL A 372 7.61 -3.75 -2.07
CA VAL A 372 7.14 -3.91 -0.68
C VAL A 372 8.34 -4.32 0.17
N ASN A 373 8.64 -3.54 1.20
CA ASN A 373 9.71 -3.81 2.14
C ASN A 373 9.17 -3.74 3.59
N GLY A 374 9.77 -4.51 4.48
CA GLY A 374 9.45 -4.49 5.90
C GLY A 374 8.20 -5.33 6.25
N GLU A 375 7.60 -5.05 7.40
CA GLU A 375 6.50 -5.86 7.97
C GLU A 375 5.12 -5.47 7.42
N ALA A 376 5.03 -5.20 6.11
CA ALA A 376 3.75 -4.88 5.48
C ALA A 376 2.80 -6.09 5.52
N THR A 377 1.54 -5.85 5.83
CA THR A 377 0.48 -6.87 5.81
C THR A 377 -0.51 -6.55 4.71
N ILE A 378 -0.72 -7.47 3.78
CA ILE A 378 -1.73 -7.40 2.72
C ILE A 378 -2.84 -8.38 3.05
N GLU A 379 -4.06 -7.89 3.25
CA GLU A 379 -5.23 -8.69 3.60
C GLU A 379 -6.33 -8.63 2.53
N VAL A 380 -6.99 -9.77 2.32
CA VAL A 380 -8.23 -9.84 1.52
C VAL A 380 -9.33 -10.67 2.16
N GLN A 381 -10.57 -10.38 1.74
CA GLN A 381 -11.75 -11.16 2.12
C GLN A 381 -11.82 -12.47 1.33
N ALA A 382 -12.85 -13.29 1.65
CA ALA A 382 -13.02 -14.60 1.03
C ALA A 382 -13.14 -14.51 -0.50
N GLY A 383 -12.44 -15.38 -1.22
CA GLY A 383 -12.39 -15.40 -2.68
C GLY A 383 -11.55 -14.28 -3.30
N GLY A 384 -10.87 -13.46 -2.49
CA GLY A 384 -10.01 -12.38 -2.97
C GLY A 384 -8.60 -12.84 -3.38
N THR A 385 -7.87 -11.92 -4.01
CA THR A 385 -6.46 -12.08 -4.40
C THR A 385 -5.57 -11.16 -3.58
N GLY A 386 -4.58 -11.71 -2.87
CA GLY A 386 -3.65 -10.92 -2.07
C GLY A 386 -2.83 -9.94 -2.92
N LEU A 387 -1.94 -10.47 -3.76
CA LEU A 387 -1.14 -9.73 -4.74
C LEU A 387 -1.42 -10.24 -6.15
N LYS A 388 -1.91 -9.36 -7.03
CA LYS A 388 -2.15 -9.66 -8.44
C LYS A 388 -1.17 -8.87 -9.31
N VAL A 389 -0.41 -9.56 -10.17
CA VAL A 389 0.54 -8.94 -11.11
C VAL A 389 0.27 -9.45 -12.52
N GLU A 390 -0.12 -8.55 -13.42
CA GLU A 390 -0.55 -8.89 -14.79
C GLU A 390 0.05 -7.95 -15.86
N GLY A 391 -0.08 -8.31 -17.14
CA GLY A 391 0.41 -7.48 -18.24
C GLY A 391 1.93 -7.31 -18.18
N ASN A 392 2.43 -6.06 -18.10
CA ASN A 392 3.86 -5.77 -17.97
C ASN A 392 4.27 -5.35 -16.54
N GLY A 393 3.42 -5.61 -15.54
CA GLY A 393 3.66 -5.23 -14.15
C GLY A 393 4.87 -5.94 -13.53
N ARG A 394 5.51 -5.30 -12.55
CA ARG A 394 6.63 -5.88 -11.78
C ARG A 394 6.41 -5.70 -10.29
N ALA A 395 6.68 -6.75 -9.52
CA ALA A 395 6.58 -6.69 -8.07
C ALA A 395 7.77 -7.35 -7.38
N SER A 396 8.30 -6.69 -6.37
CA SER A 396 9.29 -7.24 -5.43
C SER A 396 8.77 -7.07 -4.01
N VAL A 397 8.63 -8.18 -3.28
CA VAL A 397 8.17 -8.22 -1.90
C VAL A 397 9.27 -8.79 -1.02
N VAL A 398 9.72 -8.02 -0.04
CA VAL A 398 10.76 -8.40 0.91
C VAL A 398 10.18 -8.39 2.32
N GLY A 399 9.95 -9.59 2.87
CA GLY A 399 9.28 -9.81 4.14
C GLY A 399 7.76 -9.59 4.09
N GLY A 400 7.15 -9.43 5.26
CA GLY A 400 5.73 -9.15 5.38
C GLY A 400 4.82 -10.39 5.27
N MET A 401 3.53 -10.12 5.24
CA MET A 401 2.47 -11.13 5.26
C MET A 401 1.42 -10.82 4.19
N ILE A 402 1.01 -11.84 3.46
CA ILE A 402 -0.13 -11.83 2.55
C ILE A 402 -1.14 -12.82 3.11
N GLN A 403 -2.32 -12.34 3.50
CA GLN A 403 -3.31 -13.12 4.24
C GLN A 403 -4.70 -13.02 3.60
N GLY A 404 -5.29 -14.18 3.32
CA GLY A 404 -6.66 -14.32 2.86
C GLY A 404 -7.58 -14.80 3.98
N SER A 405 -8.89 -14.66 3.75
CA SER A 405 -9.94 -15.19 4.63
C SER A 405 -10.52 -16.52 4.10
N GLY A 406 -9.83 -17.20 3.18
CA GLY A 406 -10.28 -18.42 2.51
C GLY A 406 -11.21 -18.17 1.32
N GLY A 407 -12.09 -19.13 1.05
CA GLY A 407 -13.05 -19.09 -0.07
C GLY A 407 -12.53 -19.72 -1.36
N VAL A 408 -13.46 -20.27 -2.16
CA VAL A 408 -13.17 -20.89 -3.47
C VAL A 408 -12.58 -19.83 -4.40
N GLY A 409 -11.51 -20.20 -5.12
CA GLY A 409 -10.84 -19.31 -6.06
C GLY A 409 -9.98 -18.22 -5.42
N SER A 410 -9.81 -18.20 -4.10
CA SER A 410 -8.89 -17.26 -3.44
C SER A 410 -7.43 -17.57 -3.78
N VAL A 411 -6.66 -16.52 -4.08
CA VAL A 411 -5.25 -16.64 -4.50
C VAL A 411 -4.36 -15.73 -3.66
N GLY A 412 -3.26 -16.24 -3.13
CA GLY A 412 -2.30 -15.43 -2.38
C GLY A 412 -1.53 -14.49 -3.29
N VAL A 413 -0.79 -15.06 -4.24
CA VAL A 413 -0.05 -14.31 -5.27
C VAL A 413 -0.39 -14.87 -6.64
N ASP A 414 -0.90 -14.01 -7.53
CA ASP A 414 -1.29 -14.33 -8.90
C ASP A 414 -0.36 -13.65 -9.90
N VAL A 415 0.37 -14.44 -10.67
CA VAL A 415 1.37 -13.99 -11.64
C VAL A 415 0.91 -14.36 -13.06
N SER A 416 0.51 -13.33 -13.79
CA SER A 416 0.07 -13.40 -15.19
C SER A 416 0.70 -12.27 -16.03
N THR A 417 1.94 -11.91 -15.69
CA THR A 417 2.72 -10.87 -16.35
C THR A 417 3.78 -11.44 -17.30
N SER A 418 4.28 -10.64 -18.23
CA SER A 418 5.47 -10.92 -19.04
C SER A 418 6.79 -10.78 -18.27
N ASN A 419 6.78 -10.26 -17.03
CA ASN A 419 7.97 -9.96 -16.24
C ASN A 419 8.12 -10.87 -15.00
N THR A 420 9.15 -10.58 -14.20
CA THR A 420 9.45 -11.29 -12.96
C THR A 420 8.72 -10.69 -11.76
N VAL A 421 8.14 -11.55 -10.93
CA VAL A 421 7.65 -11.27 -9.58
C VAL A 421 8.57 -11.96 -8.58
N THR A 422 9.02 -11.23 -7.55
CA THR A 422 9.93 -11.77 -6.52
C THR A 422 9.32 -11.68 -5.13
N LEU A 423 9.32 -12.79 -4.40
CA LEU A 423 9.05 -12.89 -2.96
C LEU A 423 10.35 -13.29 -2.26
N ASN A 424 10.83 -12.51 -1.30
CA ASN A 424 12.08 -12.77 -0.59
C ASN A 424 12.00 -12.34 0.89
N GLY A 425 12.98 -12.70 1.72
CA GLY A 425 13.09 -12.22 3.09
C GLY A 425 11.99 -12.72 4.02
N GLY A 426 11.52 -13.95 3.83
CA GLY A 426 10.59 -14.61 4.75
C GLY A 426 9.12 -14.22 4.57
N VAL A 427 8.68 -13.97 3.32
CA VAL A 427 7.27 -13.64 3.03
C VAL A 427 6.36 -14.77 3.50
N LYS A 428 5.31 -14.45 4.24
CA LYS A 428 4.27 -15.41 4.67
C LYS A 428 3.03 -15.27 3.80
N VAL A 429 2.60 -16.35 3.16
CA VAL A 429 1.36 -16.41 2.37
C VAL A 429 0.41 -17.42 2.99
N MET A 430 -0.76 -17.00 3.45
CA MET A 430 -1.69 -17.88 4.17
C MET A 430 -3.16 -17.53 4.01
N GLY A 431 -4.04 -18.50 4.24
CA GLY A 431 -5.49 -18.28 4.20
C GLY A 431 -6.06 -18.23 2.78
N PHE A 432 -5.42 -18.91 1.83
CA PHE A 432 -5.86 -19.00 0.44
C PHE A 432 -6.10 -20.45 0.01
N ALA A 433 -6.99 -20.63 -0.97
CA ALA A 433 -7.16 -21.89 -1.67
C ALA A 433 -5.92 -22.18 -2.54
N THR A 434 -5.44 -21.18 -3.29
CA THR A 434 -4.16 -21.27 -4.01
C THR A 434 -3.17 -20.31 -3.39
N GLY A 435 -2.04 -20.81 -2.89
CA GLY A 435 -1.01 -19.96 -2.30
C GLY A 435 -0.35 -19.07 -3.34
N LEU A 436 0.26 -19.69 -4.34
CA LEU A 436 0.95 -19.05 -5.45
C LEU A 436 0.41 -19.60 -6.76
N LYS A 437 0.02 -18.72 -7.69
CA LYS A 437 -0.43 -19.07 -9.04
C LYS A 437 0.46 -18.39 -10.09
N VAL A 438 0.90 -19.16 -11.08
CA VAL A 438 1.66 -18.66 -12.23
C VAL A 438 1.03 -19.18 -13.50
N THR A 439 0.56 -18.26 -14.35
CA THR A 439 0.01 -18.58 -15.68
C THR A 439 0.93 -18.06 -16.79
N SER A 440 1.72 -17.01 -16.53
CA SER A 440 2.76 -16.51 -17.42
C SER A 440 3.85 -15.78 -16.63
N GLY A 441 4.98 -15.50 -17.29
CA GLY A 441 6.10 -14.79 -16.67
C GLY A 441 6.94 -15.66 -15.76
N GLU A 442 7.61 -15.02 -14.81
CA GLU A 442 8.51 -15.68 -13.87
C GLU A 442 8.17 -15.32 -12.41
N LEU A 443 8.02 -16.32 -11.56
CA LEU A 443 7.91 -16.16 -10.11
C LEU A 443 9.18 -16.68 -9.43
N LYS A 444 9.84 -15.84 -8.64
CA LYS A 444 10.96 -16.21 -7.77
C LYS A 444 10.54 -16.12 -6.31
N VAL A 445 10.73 -17.20 -5.55
CA VAL A 445 10.46 -17.26 -4.12
C VAL A 445 11.72 -17.67 -3.39
N MET A 446 12.19 -16.84 -2.47
CA MET A 446 13.48 -17.02 -1.80
C MET A 446 13.39 -16.60 -0.32
N GLY A 447 14.49 -16.77 0.41
CA GLY A 447 14.67 -16.24 1.77
C GLY A 447 13.74 -16.87 2.81
N GLU A 448 13.55 -18.19 2.76
CA GLU A 448 12.75 -18.95 3.74
C GLU A 448 11.26 -18.54 3.84
N SER A 449 10.70 -18.08 2.72
CA SER A 449 9.27 -17.77 2.62
C SER A 449 8.39 -18.99 2.93
N THR A 450 7.23 -18.76 3.56
CA THR A 450 6.31 -19.82 3.98
C THR A 450 4.96 -19.66 3.30
N ILE A 451 4.48 -20.71 2.64
CA ILE A 451 3.21 -20.77 1.95
C ILE A 451 2.33 -21.80 2.65
N THR A 452 1.18 -21.38 3.17
CA THR A 452 0.22 -22.27 3.84
C THR A 452 -1.15 -22.20 3.18
N VAL A 453 -1.70 -23.35 2.78
CA VAL A 453 -2.99 -23.41 2.09
C VAL A 453 -4.10 -24.09 2.89
N GLU A 454 -5.32 -23.59 2.67
CA GLU A 454 -6.56 -24.05 3.27
C GLU A 454 -7.05 -25.37 2.64
N THR A 455 -8.14 -25.96 3.15
CA THR A 455 -8.62 -27.29 2.74
C THR A 455 -9.02 -27.37 1.26
N GLY A 456 -8.50 -28.41 0.59
CA GLY A 456 -8.65 -28.60 -0.87
C GLY A 456 -7.70 -27.73 -1.72
N GLY A 457 -6.84 -26.94 -1.08
CA GLY A 457 -5.97 -25.98 -1.76
C GLY A 457 -4.67 -26.53 -2.34
N THR A 458 -4.04 -25.70 -3.17
CA THR A 458 -2.76 -25.95 -3.84
C THR A 458 -1.74 -24.90 -3.41
N GLY A 459 -0.59 -25.33 -2.88
CA GLY A 459 0.49 -24.43 -2.43
C GLY A 459 1.06 -23.58 -3.56
N LEU A 460 1.58 -24.23 -4.60
CA LEU A 460 2.11 -23.61 -5.81
C LEU A 460 1.44 -24.24 -7.04
N MET A 461 0.78 -23.43 -7.86
CA MET A 461 0.12 -23.83 -9.10
C MET A 461 0.78 -23.13 -10.28
N VAL A 462 1.26 -23.90 -11.27
CA VAL A 462 1.96 -23.37 -12.44
C VAL A 462 1.33 -23.94 -13.71
N GLU A 463 0.46 -23.17 -14.34
CA GLU A 463 -0.25 -23.52 -15.58
C GLU A 463 0.56 -23.11 -16.83
N GLY A 464 1.46 -22.13 -16.66
CA GLY A 464 2.39 -21.63 -17.67
C GLY A 464 3.49 -20.78 -17.01
N GLY A 465 4.53 -20.42 -17.77
CA GLY A 465 5.66 -19.64 -17.26
C GLY A 465 6.64 -20.46 -16.40
N ILE A 466 7.38 -19.76 -15.55
CA ILE A 466 8.49 -20.29 -14.74
C ILE A 466 8.25 -19.98 -13.26
N ALA A 467 8.37 -20.99 -12.40
CA ALA A 467 8.43 -20.81 -10.95
C ALA A 467 9.74 -21.38 -10.39
N SER A 468 10.47 -20.55 -9.66
CA SER A 468 11.71 -20.95 -8.96
C SER A 468 11.57 -20.64 -7.47
N VAL A 469 11.63 -21.69 -6.64
CA VAL A 469 11.53 -21.60 -5.19
C VAL A 469 12.84 -22.09 -4.58
N VAL A 470 13.50 -21.27 -3.78
CA VAL A 470 14.78 -21.58 -3.13
C VAL A 470 14.63 -21.41 -1.62
N GLY A 471 14.70 -22.52 -0.89
CA GLY A 471 14.42 -22.59 0.55
C GLY A 471 12.93 -22.45 0.88
N GLY A 472 12.62 -22.38 2.18
CA GLY A 472 11.25 -22.17 2.66
C GLY A 472 10.38 -23.42 2.71
N GLU A 473 9.10 -23.21 3.00
CA GLU A 473 8.12 -24.28 3.21
C GLU A 473 6.81 -24.03 2.45
N ILE A 474 6.30 -25.09 1.81
CA ILE A 474 4.94 -25.18 1.29
C ILE A 474 4.18 -26.18 2.16
N LYS A 475 3.17 -25.69 2.88
CA LYS A 475 2.44 -26.46 3.89
C LYS A 475 0.95 -26.57 3.57
N GLY A 476 0.47 -27.81 3.56
CA GLY A 476 -0.95 -28.11 3.63
C GLY A 476 -1.41 -28.34 5.07
N LYS A 477 -2.69 -28.06 5.35
CA LYS A 477 -3.38 -28.47 6.59
C LYS A 477 -4.22 -29.77 6.40
N GLY A 478 -3.75 -30.82 5.70
CA GLY A 478 -4.48 -32.12 5.60
C GLY A 478 -4.55 -32.81 4.23
N ALA A 479 -5.20 -33.98 4.18
CA ALA A 479 -5.07 -35.00 3.12
C ALA A 479 -5.60 -34.64 1.71
N GLY A 480 -6.49 -33.65 1.55
CA GLY A 480 -7.04 -33.27 0.23
C GLY A 480 -6.19 -32.27 -0.58
N LYS A 481 -5.00 -31.91 -0.07
CA LYS A 481 -4.22 -30.75 -0.56
C LYS A 481 -3.09 -31.15 -1.48
N THR A 482 -2.72 -30.24 -2.38
CA THR A 482 -1.55 -30.36 -3.25
C THR A 482 -0.46 -29.41 -2.80
N GLY A 483 0.78 -29.89 -2.68
CA GLY A 483 1.93 -29.02 -2.46
C GLY A 483 2.20 -28.19 -3.72
N VAL A 484 2.54 -28.88 -4.80
CA VAL A 484 2.84 -28.27 -6.10
C VAL A 484 2.05 -28.93 -7.21
N GLU A 485 1.45 -28.13 -8.07
CA GLU A 485 0.68 -28.56 -9.23
C GLU A 485 1.21 -27.85 -10.48
N MET A 486 1.46 -28.59 -11.55
CA MET A 486 1.94 -27.99 -12.79
C MET A 486 1.38 -28.69 -14.05
N SER A 487 1.17 -27.91 -15.10
CA SER A 487 0.61 -28.37 -16.38
C SER A 487 1.18 -27.58 -17.57
N GLY A 488 0.75 -27.92 -18.79
CA GLY A 488 1.15 -27.21 -20.00
C GLY A 488 2.66 -27.21 -20.26
N THR A 489 3.23 -26.02 -20.50
CA THR A 489 4.66 -25.79 -20.75
C THR A 489 5.42 -25.31 -19.51
N ALA A 490 4.80 -25.40 -18.33
CA ALA A 490 5.34 -24.93 -17.07
C ALA A 490 6.74 -25.47 -16.77
N GLN A 491 7.58 -24.60 -16.20
CA GLN A 491 8.87 -24.98 -15.64
C GLN A 491 8.89 -24.68 -14.15
N VAL A 492 9.13 -25.71 -13.32
CA VAL A 492 9.17 -25.57 -11.87
C VAL A 492 10.51 -26.06 -11.35
N THR A 493 11.21 -25.18 -10.62
CA THR A 493 12.42 -25.53 -9.86
C THR A 493 12.17 -25.33 -8.38
N LEU A 494 12.38 -26.38 -7.59
CA LEU A 494 12.34 -26.34 -6.12
C LEU A 494 13.72 -26.71 -5.59
N ASN A 495 14.42 -25.80 -4.94
CA ASN A 495 15.74 -26.04 -4.36
C ASN A 495 15.70 -25.88 -2.84
N MET A 496 16.02 -26.94 -2.09
CA MET A 496 15.97 -26.97 -0.62
C MET A 496 14.59 -26.61 -0.03
N VAL A 497 13.51 -26.95 -0.74
CA VAL A 497 12.14 -26.66 -0.32
C VAL A 497 11.58 -27.82 0.52
N LYS A 498 10.86 -27.48 1.59
CA LYS A 498 10.06 -28.45 2.34
C LYS A 498 8.60 -28.39 1.90
N VAL A 499 8.07 -29.53 1.45
CA VAL A 499 6.64 -29.71 1.16
C VAL A 499 6.06 -30.65 2.21
N SER A 500 5.07 -30.20 2.99
CA SER A 500 4.56 -30.97 4.12
C SER A 500 3.05 -30.82 4.33
N GLY A 501 2.41 -31.80 4.99
CA GLY A 501 1.00 -31.72 5.38
C GLY A 501 0.00 -31.77 4.21
N VAL A 502 0.43 -32.34 3.08
CA VAL A 502 -0.35 -32.48 1.84
C VAL A 502 -0.63 -33.96 1.55
N GLY A 503 -1.71 -34.24 0.82
CA GLY A 503 -1.96 -35.60 0.30
C GLY A 503 -1.28 -35.85 -1.04
N ARG A 504 -1.07 -34.79 -1.82
CA ARG A 504 -0.31 -34.80 -3.07
C ARG A 504 0.90 -33.90 -2.89
N GLY A 505 2.11 -34.45 -2.88
CA GLY A 505 3.33 -33.66 -2.78
C GLY A 505 3.50 -32.77 -4.01
N VAL A 506 3.79 -33.40 -5.15
CA VAL A 506 3.87 -32.76 -6.47
C VAL A 506 3.02 -33.53 -7.48
N TYR A 507 2.17 -32.82 -8.21
CA TYR A 507 1.42 -33.33 -9.35
C TYR A 507 1.82 -32.58 -10.61
N MET A 508 2.23 -33.33 -11.63
CA MET A 508 2.70 -32.80 -12.90
C MET A 508 1.94 -33.46 -14.05
N GLU A 509 1.18 -32.68 -14.80
CA GLU A 509 0.54 -33.17 -16.01
C GLU A 509 1.55 -33.22 -17.18
N LYS A 510 2.27 -32.10 -17.40
CA LYS A 510 3.30 -31.88 -18.43
C LYS A 510 4.29 -30.81 -17.94
N GLY A 511 5.31 -30.53 -18.75
CA GLY A 511 6.30 -29.46 -18.50
C GLY A 511 7.68 -29.99 -18.10
N THR A 512 8.42 -29.19 -17.32
CA THR A 512 9.73 -29.56 -16.75
C THR A 512 9.75 -29.31 -15.25
N LEU A 513 9.92 -30.38 -14.46
CA LEU A 513 10.05 -30.34 -13.02
C LEU A 513 11.50 -30.64 -12.62
N LYS A 514 12.08 -29.76 -11.81
CA LYS A 514 13.38 -29.97 -11.16
C LYS A 514 13.24 -29.77 -9.66
N ILE A 515 13.58 -30.77 -8.86
CA ILE A 515 13.65 -30.66 -7.40
C ILE A 515 15.07 -31.02 -6.98
N GLU A 516 15.74 -30.10 -6.30
CA GLU A 516 17.11 -30.23 -5.83
C GLU A 516 17.12 -30.09 -4.31
N ARG A 517 17.48 -31.16 -3.61
CA ARG A 517 17.47 -31.21 -2.14
C ARG A 517 16.07 -30.92 -1.58
N GLY A 518 15.94 -30.88 -0.26
CA GLY A 518 14.66 -30.67 0.41
C GLY A 518 13.86 -31.96 0.62
N SER A 519 12.60 -31.80 1.00
CA SER A 519 11.77 -32.93 1.42
C SER A 519 10.31 -32.79 1.03
N ILE A 520 9.69 -33.91 0.71
CA ILE A 520 8.26 -34.05 0.47
C ILE A 520 7.74 -35.06 1.49
N THR A 521 6.89 -34.58 2.40
CA THR A 521 6.30 -35.39 3.46
C THR A 521 4.79 -35.40 3.30
N GLY A 522 4.24 -36.57 2.95
CA GLY A 522 2.81 -36.77 2.83
C GLY A 522 2.12 -36.99 4.18
N GLY A 523 0.84 -37.36 4.12
CA GLY A 523 0.02 -37.75 5.27
C GLY A 523 -0.23 -39.25 5.41
N GLY A 524 0.49 -40.10 4.68
CA GLY A 524 0.29 -41.56 4.61
C GLY A 524 -0.56 -42.04 3.44
N SER A 525 -1.19 -41.14 2.70
CA SER A 525 -1.97 -41.41 1.48
C SER A 525 -1.45 -40.61 0.29
N GLY A 526 -1.82 -40.99 -0.93
CA GLY A 526 -1.47 -40.25 -2.15
C GLY A 526 0.01 -40.43 -2.55
N TYR A 527 0.63 -39.41 -3.11
CA TYR A 527 1.95 -39.53 -3.72
C TYR A 527 2.91 -38.42 -3.33
N GLY A 528 4.20 -38.76 -3.30
CA GLY A 528 5.28 -37.78 -3.17
C GLY A 528 5.40 -36.95 -4.44
N VAL A 529 5.71 -37.60 -5.56
CA VAL A 529 5.75 -36.99 -6.89
C VAL A 529 4.97 -37.86 -7.87
N TYR A 530 4.05 -37.26 -8.62
CA TYR A 530 3.29 -37.93 -9.67
C TYR A 530 3.34 -37.13 -10.96
N ALA A 531 3.82 -37.75 -12.04
CA ALA A 531 3.95 -37.13 -13.35
C ALA A 531 3.22 -37.93 -14.44
N MET A 532 2.39 -37.26 -15.24
CA MET A 532 1.73 -37.83 -16.42
C MET A 532 2.56 -37.66 -17.70
N GLY A 533 3.65 -36.90 -17.68
CA GLY A 533 4.58 -36.75 -18.79
C GLY A 533 5.58 -35.62 -18.56
N GLY A 534 6.39 -35.32 -19.58
CA GLY A 534 7.39 -34.25 -19.53
C GLY A 534 8.73 -34.70 -18.95
N LYS A 535 9.48 -33.77 -18.37
CA LYS A 535 10.81 -34.04 -17.80
C LYS A 535 10.79 -33.89 -16.28
N VAL A 536 11.17 -34.93 -15.56
CA VAL A 536 11.25 -34.94 -14.09
C VAL A 536 12.69 -35.18 -13.67
N THR A 537 13.26 -34.25 -12.89
CA THR A 537 14.57 -34.40 -12.27
C THR A 537 14.45 -34.22 -10.76
N LEU A 538 14.82 -35.24 -10.00
CA LEU A 538 14.91 -35.21 -8.54
C LEU A 538 16.37 -35.47 -8.14
N ASP A 539 17.03 -34.52 -7.47
CA ASP A 539 18.42 -34.66 -7.01
C ASP A 539 18.52 -34.48 -5.49
N GLY A 540 18.86 -35.53 -4.73
CA GLY A 540 19.04 -35.44 -3.29
C GLY A 540 17.74 -35.19 -2.51
N VAL A 541 16.59 -35.60 -3.05
CA VAL A 541 15.27 -35.35 -2.47
C VAL A 541 14.88 -36.45 -1.48
N THR A 542 14.29 -36.06 -0.34
CA THR A 542 13.67 -37.03 0.59
C THR A 542 12.17 -37.08 0.39
N VAL A 543 11.61 -38.26 0.14
CA VAL A 543 10.15 -38.50 0.07
C VAL A 543 9.75 -39.45 1.19
N SER A 544 8.74 -39.07 1.99
CA SER A 544 8.28 -39.91 3.10
C SER A 544 6.78 -39.81 3.37
N LYS A 545 6.23 -40.85 4.03
CA LYS A 545 4.84 -40.92 4.50
C LYS A 545 3.82 -40.76 3.38
N VAL A 546 3.90 -41.62 2.37
CA VAL A 546 3.06 -41.56 1.16
C VAL A 546 2.52 -42.94 0.82
N GLU A 547 1.47 -43.04 0.01
CA GLU A 547 1.08 -44.34 -0.54
C GLU A 547 2.09 -44.78 -1.62
N ARG A 548 2.51 -43.82 -2.45
CA ARG A 548 3.42 -44.01 -3.59
C ARG A 548 4.51 -42.94 -3.54
N GLY A 549 5.78 -43.32 -3.61
CA GLY A 549 6.91 -42.39 -3.57
C GLY A 549 6.95 -41.48 -4.80
N VAL A 550 7.59 -41.97 -5.87
CA VAL A 550 7.75 -41.27 -7.15
C VAL A 550 7.07 -42.07 -8.25
N VAL A 551 6.15 -41.46 -8.98
CA VAL A 551 5.36 -42.12 -10.03
C VAL A 551 5.46 -41.31 -11.32
N MET A 552 5.80 -41.96 -12.42
CA MET A 552 5.67 -41.38 -13.75
C MET A 552 4.87 -42.33 -14.65
N MET A 553 3.81 -41.86 -15.30
CA MET A 553 2.90 -42.70 -16.10
C MET A 553 3.08 -42.54 -17.60
N GLY A 554 3.18 -41.30 -18.11
CA GLY A 554 3.18 -41.04 -19.55
C GLY A 554 4.52 -40.65 -20.13
N LYS A 555 4.50 -40.17 -21.38
CA LYS A 555 5.69 -39.94 -22.19
C LYS A 555 6.61 -38.88 -21.58
N GLY A 556 7.89 -39.23 -21.46
CA GLY A 556 8.91 -38.33 -20.97
C GLY A 556 10.09 -39.05 -20.34
N GLU A 557 10.89 -38.27 -19.62
CA GLU A 557 12.13 -38.70 -18.99
C GLU A 557 12.09 -38.44 -17.49
N MET A 558 12.45 -39.44 -16.69
CA MET A 558 12.60 -39.33 -15.25
C MET A 558 14.05 -39.57 -14.85
N THR A 559 14.64 -38.65 -14.09
CA THR A 559 15.94 -38.80 -13.46
C THR A 559 15.80 -38.62 -11.95
N VAL A 560 16.22 -39.61 -11.17
CA VAL A 560 16.30 -39.53 -9.71
C VAL A 560 17.74 -39.83 -9.30
N THR A 561 18.43 -38.86 -8.71
CA THR A 561 19.85 -38.97 -8.39
C THR A 561 20.03 -38.63 -6.93
N ARG A 562 20.56 -39.55 -6.12
CA ARG A 562 20.76 -39.33 -4.67
C ARG A 562 19.44 -39.03 -3.94
N GLY A 563 19.39 -39.31 -2.64
CA GLY A 563 18.18 -39.08 -1.82
C GLY A 563 17.50 -40.37 -1.36
N GLU A 564 16.39 -40.21 -0.64
CA GLU A 564 15.76 -41.29 0.12
C GLU A 564 14.24 -41.28 -0.09
N ILE A 565 13.69 -42.42 -0.52
CA ILE A 565 12.24 -42.65 -0.60
C ILE A 565 11.91 -43.68 0.48
N LYS A 566 11.11 -43.29 1.47
CA LYS A 566 10.80 -44.15 2.60
C LYS A 566 9.35 -44.10 3.04
N GLU A 567 8.96 -45.03 3.91
CA GLU A 567 7.64 -45.04 4.55
C GLU A 567 6.51 -44.97 3.50
N PHE A 568 6.63 -45.76 2.43
CA PHE A 568 5.61 -45.90 1.40
C PHE A 568 4.82 -47.21 1.55
N ALA A 569 3.55 -47.20 1.13
CA ALA A 569 2.68 -48.37 1.26
C ALA A 569 2.70 -49.30 0.03
N LYS A 570 2.74 -48.73 -1.19
CA LYS A 570 2.54 -49.48 -2.44
C LYS A 570 3.78 -49.55 -3.31
N TYR A 571 4.36 -48.40 -3.65
CA TYR A 571 5.54 -48.30 -4.50
C TYR A 571 6.50 -47.25 -3.98
N GLY A 572 7.80 -47.56 -3.94
CA GLY A 572 8.85 -46.55 -3.78
C GLY A 572 8.94 -45.73 -5.07
N VAL A 573 9.19 -46.41 -6.19
CA VAL A 573 9.18 -45.80 -7.53
C VAL A 573 8.31 -46.62 -8.49
N TYR A 574 7.46 -45.94 -9.25
CA TYR A 574 6.66 -46.54 -10.31
C TYR A 574 6.97 -45.88 -11.67
N VAL A 575 7.32 -46.69 -12.66
CA VAL A 575 7.59 -46.26 -14.03
C VAL A 575 6.55 -46.88 -14.97
N GLY A 576 5.69 -46.05 -15.56
CA GLY A 576 4.66 -46.46 -16.50
C GLY A 576 5.21 -46.88 -17.86
N ASP A 577 4.35 -47.52 -18.65
CA ASP A 577 4.60 -48.00 -20.01
C ASP A 577 4.89 -46.88 -21.01
N GLY A 578 4.26 -45.72 -20.84
CA GLY A 578 4.51 -44.54 -21.66
C GLY A 578 5.89 -43.91 -21.48
N VAL A 579 6.58 -44.18 -20.36
CA VAL A 579 7.84 -43.52 -20.00
C VAL A 579 8.95 -43.89 -20.98
N THR A 580 9.62 -42.88 -21.54
CA THR A 580 10.67 -43.07 -22.56
C THR A 580 11.98 -43.51 -21.91
N SER A 581 12.37 -42.88 -20.81
CA SER A 581 13.52 -43.29 -20.01
C SER A 581 13.31 -42.97 -18.53
N ALA A 582 13.75 -43.87 -17.66
CA ALA A 582 13.85 -43.66 -16.22
C ALA A 582 15.26 -44.04 -15.76
N SER A 583 15.97 -43.09 -15.16
CA SER A 583 17.32 -43.27 -14.61
C SER A 583 17.31 -42.99 -13.11
N LEU A 584 17.73 -43.96 -12.31
CA LEU A 584 17.89 -43.82 -10.87
C LEU A 584 19.36 -44.08 -10.52
N THR A 585 20.02 -43.12 -9.85
CA THR A 585 21.44 -43.22 -9.48
C THR A 585 21.64 -42.94 -7.99
N GLY A 586 22.20 -43.89 -7.24
CA GLY A 586 22.53 -43.70 -5.82
C GLY A 586 21.34 -43.39 -4.92
N THR A 587 20.13 -43.79 -5.32
CA THR A 587 18.89 -43.57 -4.56
C THR A 587 18.70 -44.67 -3.52
N LYS A 588 18.28 -44.29 -2.32
CA LYS A 588 17.91 -45.23 -1.25
C LYS A 588 16.39 -45.36 -1.16
N ILE A 589 15.88 -46.58 -1.16
CA ILE A 589 14.46 -46.91 -1.11
C ILE A 589 14.23 -47.83 0.09
N VAL A 590 13.48 -47.36 1.09
CA VAL A 590 13.25 -48.10 2.33
C VAL A 590 11.74 -48.25 2.56
N GLY A 591 11.22 -49.45 2.33
CA GLY A 591 9.82 -49.74 2.62
C GLY A 591 9.55 -49.95 4.11
N GLY A 592 8.37 -50.51 4.40
CA GLY A 592 7.94 -50.95 5.74
C GLY A 592 7.73 -52.46 5.85
N GLY A 593 8.35 -53.26 4.97
CA GLY A 593 8.13 -54.70 4.82
C GLY A 593 6.96 -55.07 3.90
N LYS A 594 6.41 -54.09 3.17
CA LYS A 594 5.29 -54.26 2.23
C LYS A 594 5.51 -53.41 0.97
N GLY A 595 4.81 -53.72 -0.11
CA GLY A 595 4.88 -52.97 -1.36
C GLY A 595 6.18 -53.19 -2.12
N LYS A 596 6.33 -52.53 -3.27
CA LYS A 596 7.47 -52.73 -4.16
C LYS A 596 8.47 -51.59 -4.06
N GLY A 597 9.77 -51.90 -4.06
CA GLY A 597 10.82 -50.89 -4.15
C GLY A 597 10.69 -50.11 -5.45
N ILE A 598 10.85 -50.81 -6.58
CA ILE A 598 10.69 -50.25 -7.92
C ILE A 598 9.76 -51.16 -8.74
N HIS A 599 8.73 -50.58 -9.35
CA HIS A 599 7.86 -51.26 -10.32
C HIS A 599 7.91 -50.54 -11.66
N ALA A 600 8.36 -51.21 -12.71
CA ALA A 600 8.66 -50.56 -13.98
C ALA A 600 8.02 -51.25 -15.19
N ARG A 601 7.57 -50.42 -16.13
CA ARG A 601 7.02 -50.80 -17.44
C ARG A 601 7.56 -49.95 -18.60
N GLY A 602 8.41 -48.97 -18.33
CA GLY A 602 8.89 -48.01 -19.32
C GLY A 602 9.84 -48.60 -20.36
N LYS A 603 10.15 -47.83 -21.41
CA LYS A 603 10.95 -48.30 -22.56
C LYS A 603 12.43 -48.51 -22.24
N LYS A 604 12.99 -47.71 -21.34
CA LYS A 604 14.38 -47.82 -20.87
C LYS A 604 14.45 -47.49 -19.38
N VAL A 605 14.91 -48.43 -18.57
CA VAL A 605 15.03 -48.27 -17.12
C VAL A 605 16.47 -48.58 -16.71
N THR A 606 17.14 -47.61 -16.10
CA THR A 606 18.54 -47.72 -15.68
C THR A 606 18.65 -47.43 -14.19
N LEU A 607 19.18 -48.39 -13.42
CA LEU A 607 19.35 -48.32 -11.98
C LEU A 607 20.83 -48.47 -11.67
N SER A 608 21.48 -47.43 -11.15
CA SER A 608 22.92 -47.45 -10.85
C SER A 608 23.17 -47.17 -9.37
N GLY A 609 23.78 -48.12 -8.65
CA GLY A 609 24.10 -47.95 -7.23
C GLY A 609 22.87 -47.75 -6.34
N VAL A 610 21.70 -48.28 -6.71
CA VAL A 610 20.45 -48.11 -5.96
C VAL A 610 20.43 -49.07 -4.76
N GLU A 611 19.97 -48.57 -3.61
CA GLU A 611 19.77 -49.37 -2.41
C GLU A 611 18.28 -49.56 -2.14
N ILE A 612 17.83 -50.81 -2.01
CA ILE A 612 16.44 -51.16 -1.71
C ILE A 612 16.41 -52.05 -0.47
N SER A 613 15.57 -51.71 0.50
CA SER A 613 15.40 -52.52 1.72
C SER A 613 13.98 -52.50 2.27
N LYS A 614 13.62 -53.57 3.00
CA LYS A 614 12.35 -53.69 3.74
C LYS A 614 11.13 -53.55 2.82
N VAL A 615 11.09 -54.33 1.75
CA VAL A 615 10.00 -54.31 0.76
C VAL A 615 9.45 -55.73 0.55
N GLU A 616 8.28 -55.86 -0.06
CA GLU A 616 7.78 -57.16 -0.49
C GLU A 616 8.56 -57.65 -1.72
N GLU A 617 8.67 -56.78 -2.73
CA GLU A 617 9.39 -57.02 -3.98
C GLU A 617 10.42 -55.89 -4.19
N GLY A 618 11.67 -56.22 -4.52
CA GLY A 618 12.74 -55.26 -4.75
C GLY A 618 12.57 -54.44 -6.04
N VAL A 619 12.92 -55.03 -7.18
CA VAL A 619 12.74 -54.46 -8.51
C VAL A 619 11.85 -55.39 -9.35
N VAL A 620 10.77 -54.85 -9.91
CA VAL A 620 9.85 -55.60 -10.77
C VAL A 620 9.74 -54.89 -12.11
N MET A 621 10.15 -55.54 -13.19
CA MET A 621 10.03 -55.03 -14.56
C MET A 621 9.05 -55.88 -15.37
N MET A 622 8.00 -55.25 -15.88
CA MET A 622 6.87 -55.91 -16.58
C MET A 622 6.56 -55.29 -17.95
N GLY A 623 7.33 -54.31 -18.40
CA GLY A 623 7.11 -53.65 -19.69
C GLY A 623 7.99 -54.22 -20.79
N THR A 624 7.75 -53.81 -22.03
CA THR A 624 8.49 -54.28 -23.19
C THR A 624 9.89 -53.67 -23.34
N GLY A 625 10.31 -52.81 -22.41
CA GLY A 625 11.56 -52.07 -22.48
C GLY A 625 12.80 -52.84 -22.05
N ASN A 626 13.91 -52.11 -21.95
CA ASN A 626 15.18 -52.61 -21.45
C ASN A 626 15.40 -52.23 -19.98
N LEU A 627 15.83 -53.18 -19.17
CA LEU A 627 16.24 -52.97 -17.78
C LEU A 627 17.77 -53.09 -17.65
N THR A 628 18.39 -52.10 -17.02
CA THR A 628 19.82 -52.14 -16.66
C THR A 628 19.96 -51.86 -15.18
N ILE A 629 20.59 -52.76 -14.43
CA ILE A 629 20.94 -52.60 -13.01
C ILE A 629 22.46 -52.74 -12.89
N SER A 630 23.13 -51.73 -12.34
CA SER A 630 24.58 -51.73 -12.14
C SER A 630 24.95 -51.32 -10.71
N GLY A 631 25.58 -52.21 -9.96
CA GLY A 631 25.92 -51.98 -8.55
C GLY A 631 24.70 -51.95 -7.62
N GLY A 632 24.88 -51.43 -6.41
CA GLY A 632 23.80 -51.28 -5.43
C GLY A 632 23.48 -52.55 -4.64
N VAL A 633 22.48 -52.44 -3.76
CA VAL A 633 22.09 -53.52 -2.83
C VAL A 633 20.58 -53.62 -2.76
N ILE A 634 20.04 -54.81 -2.97
CA ILE A 634 18.62 -55.13 -2.73
C ILE A 634 18.57 -56.15 -1.60
N LYS A 635 17.99 -55.79 -0.46
CA LYS A 635 17.98 -56.66 0.71
C LYS A 635 16.67 -56.64 1.49
N GLU A 636 16.51 -57.58 2.41
CA GLU A 636 15.37 -57.60 3.34
C GLU A 636 14.02 -57.56 2.59
N PHE A 637 13.93 -58.30 1.48
CA PHE A 637 12.70 -58.52 0.73
C PHE A 637 12.05 -59.85 1.12
N THR A 638 10.73 -59.96 0.95
CA THR A 638 9.97 -61.16 1.34
C THR A 638 9.53 -62.05 0.17
N LYS A 639 9.61 -61.55 -1.08
CA LYS A 639 9.18 -62.31 -2.27
C LYS A 639 10.26 -62.40 -3.36
N TYR A 640 10.51 -61.32 -4.09
CA TYR A 640 11.54 -61.29 -5.14
C TYR A 640 12.50 -60.12 -4.92
N GLY A 641 13.80 -60.36 -5.02
CA GLY A 641 14.78 -59.29 -5.10
C GLY A 641 14.69 -58.55 -6.43
N VAL A 642 14.76 -59.30 -7.54
CA VAL A 642 14.51 -58.78 -8.89
C VAL A 642 13.60 -59.75 -9.65
N TYR A 643 12.54 -59.23 -10.26
CA TYR A 643 11.63 -59.97 -11.14
C TYR A 643 11.61 -59.31 -12.53
N VAL A 644 11.81 -60.13 -13.57
CA VAL A 644 11.81 -59.71 -14.98
C VAL A 644 10.70 -60.46 -15.71
N GLY A 645 9.73 -59.73 -16.25
CA GLY A 645 8.59 -60.29 -16.99
C GLY A 645 8.96 -60.81 -18.36
N ILE A 646 8.09 -61.67 -18.91
CA ILE A 646 8.30 -62.36 -20.20
C ILE A 646 8.43 -61.39 -21.39
N ASP A 647 7.76 -60.24 -21.33
CA ASP A 647 7.74 -59.26 -22.42
C ASP A 647 8.96 -58.32 -22.42
N VAL A 648 9.81 -58.38 -21.38
CA VAL A 648 10.98 -57.49 -21.25
C VAL A 648 12.00 -57.81 -22.35
N THR A 649 12.35 -56.80 -23.17
CA THR A 649 13.27 -56.99 -24.32
C THR A 649 14.65 -57.47 -23.87
N SER A 650 15.19 -56.86 -22.81
CA SER A 650 16.44 -57.31 -22.20
C SER A 650 16.56 -56.83 -20.76
N ALA A 651 17.24 -57.62 -19.94
CA ALA A 651 17.65 -57.24 -18.60
C ALA A 651 19.14 -57.52 -18.40
N SER A 652 19.90 -56.50 -17.99
CA SER A 652 21.33 -56.63 -17.64
C SER A 652 21.53 -56.24 -16.18
N LEU A 653 22.11 -57.14 -15.40
CA LEU A 653 22.39 -56.96 -13.97
C LEU A 653 23.90 -57.16 -13.74
N THR A 654 24.62 -56.12 -13.33
CA THR A 654 26.08 -56.14 -13.18
C THR A 654 26.48 -55.60 -11.81
N GLY A 655 27.12 -56.43 -10.98
CA GLY A 655 27.68 -56.00 -9.69
C GLY A 655 26.65 -55.64 -8.60
N THR A 656 25.37 -55.95 -8.79
CA THR A 656 24.32 -55.74 -7.78
C THR A 656 24.31 -56.87 -6.75
N LYS A 657 24.26 -56.52 -5.45
CA LYS A 657 24.12 -57.50 -4.37
C LYS A 657 22.66 -57.71 -3.99
N ILE A 658 22.16 -58.95 -4.06
CA ILE A 658 20.77 -59.29 -3.72
C ILE A 658 20.80 -60.25 -2.50
N VAL A 659 20.17 -59.86 -1.39
CA VAL A 659 20.19 -60.61 -0.12
C VAL A 659 18.80 -60.74 0.49
N GLY A 660 18.20 -61.93 0.42
CA GLY A 660 16.90 -62.21 1.03
C GLY A 660 16.89 -62.05 2.56
N GLY A 661 15.73 -61.73 3.13
CA GLY A 661 15.52 -61.65 4.58
C GLY A 661 14.90 -62.90 5.20
N GLY A 662 14.69 -63.96 4.42
CA GLY A 662 13.93 -65.17 4.77
C GLY A 662 13.80 -66.17 3.61
N SER A 663 12.62 -66.77 3.39
CA SER A 663 12.35 -67.82 2.39
C SER A 663 12.29 -67.37 0.91
N GLY A 664 12.90 -66.24 0.55
CA GLY A 664 12.80 -65.62 -0.77
C GLY A 664 14.12 -65.09 -1.30
#